data_AF-A0AAW0CLH6-F1
#
_entry.id   AF-A0AAW0CLH6-F1
#
_cell.length_a   1.000
_cell.length_b   1.000
_cell.length_c   1.000
_cell.angle_alpha   90.00
_cell.angle_beta   90.00
_cell.angle_gamma   90.00
#
_symmetry.space_group_name_H-M   'P 1'
#
loop_
_entity.id
_entity.type
_entity.pdbx_description
1 polymer ?
#
loop_
_entity_poly.entity_id
_entity_poly.type
_entity_poly.pdbx_seq_one_letter_code
_entity_poly.pdbx_strand_id
1 'polypeptide(L)'
;MAAKSSEAKSLAAVASSFFRSVTSIRCKATFVNSNAVCNGEAVLRKFRQGPSNGKASFIGCSNWSDDSSNMVTSHRFTAIPKGVRESIVLKLFRNEPLDEEDDDTDVLFGECKQIIHPSHIPKGSHCPRNHYQNGVHAIADLDKHECYAQLSLFIPVDPTDLRIVIIPLPGVPHRHPSFPRTKIPITIQQRYTRLAEKDLEGTLVQELHPGMMINRKRADLVRDQRQNQFPHGTGIQGVFYEFNKDRALDISKRYIHSFSAQPDDGHVIVTINPQLAPLVLEAMWIMVDTTFAVVHGKTNEWKLLVWLNKVDKRTVIGRIWSNRATRDAFVLVWGGIFDSIEAITGKKLNFKAFSPSSNLLGAIGDSEGAQAQGLADVIILRQMNRDSPGMHFDNILMLIWKTCLVHFTRGVLGLRDHISDTILQYLLSFPYLASDEDIQQYYSFCADSTNPKLRGDHAEDNQIKPTNRPILEAILFAKEQDAQNARIIQEMISWGVLQNPNNSLQSRMKSQAQRKARASEKKRIADAELLTVKESRKLRNNLEATQQENETLRKQIAMLSQASFSATPSTPKKLQPVASSSQLPPSPYNSIIDVDSLFQSPPSNTQELADSDSDDFDYAAALNSDIMSPMFKKIARDHPMPGIDDEYN
;
A
#
# COMPACT_ATOMS: atom_id res chain seq x y z
N MET A 1 29.38 -18.55 0.55
CA MET A 1 28.61 -17.32 0.87
C MET A 1 28.54 -16.36 -0.31
N ALA A 2 29.63 -16.11 -1.04
CA ALA A 2 29.62 -15.30 -2.27
C ALA A 2 28.59 -15.78 -3.32
N ALA A 3 28.43 -17.10 -3.49
CA ALA A 3 27.50 -17.68 -4.47
C ALA A 3 26.01 -17.33 -4.26
N LYS A 4 25.52 -17.22 -3.01
CA LYS A 4 24.10 -16.84 -2.77
C LYS A 4 23.85 -15.35 -2.97
N SER A 5 24.86 -14.50 -2.74
CA SER A 5 24.72 -13.05 -2.99
C SER A 5 24.88 -12.70 -4.48
N SER A 6 25.54 -13.54 -5.28
CA SER A 6 25.54 -13.45 -6.74
C SER A 6 24.26 -14.02 -7.35
N GLU A 7 23.70 -15.11 -6.79
CA GLU A 7 22.40 -15.66 -7.23
C GLU A 7 21.23 -14.70 -7.01
N ALA A 8 21.22 -13.94 -5.90
CA ALA A 8 20.17 -12.95 -5.66
C ALA A 8 20.24 -11.74 -6.61
N LYS A 9 21.33 -11.57 -7.37
CA LYS A 9 21.53 -10.50 -8.34
C LYS A 9 21.25 -10.94 -9.78
N SER A 10 21.42 -12.23 -10.09
CA SER A 10 21.15 -12.80 -11.41
C SER A 10 19.65 -12.90 -11.69
N LEU A 11 19.21 -12.32 -12.80
CA LEU A 11 17.82 -12.39 -13.24
C LEU A 11 17.40 -13.84 -13.56
N ALA A 12 18.31 -14.63 -14.12
CA ALA A 12 18.10 -16.05 -14.38
C ALA A 12 17.90 -16.85 -13.09
N ALA A 13 18.70 -16.58 -12.05
CA ALA A 13 18.58 -17.26 -10.77
C ALA A 13 17.29 -16.91 -10.02
N VAL A 14 16.84 -15.64 -10.10
CA VAL A 14 15.56 -15.19 -9.56
C VAL A 14 14.38 -15.86 -10.29
N ALA A 15 14.40 -15.89 -11.62
CA ALA A 15 13.37 -16.56 -12.44
C ALA A 15 13.29 -18.06 -12.18
N SER A 16 14.44 -18.71 -12.01
CA SER A 16 14.55 -20.14 -11.76
C SER A 16 14.09 -20.54 -10.35
N SER A 17 14.38 -19.69 -9.36
CA SER A 17 13.86 -19.87 -8.01
C SER A 17 12.34 -19.69 -7.97
N PHE A 18 11.80 -18.74 -8.74
CA PHE A 18 10.36 -18.58 -8.92
C PHE A 18 9.74 -19.82 -9.57
N PHE A 19 10.30 -20.30 -10.69
CA PHE A 19 9.86 -21.52 -11.38
C PHE A 19 9.78 -22.72 -10.43
N ARG A 20 10.86 -23.01 -9.69
CA ARG A 20 10.89 -24.11 -8.72
C ARG A 20 9.84 -23.96 -7.62
N SER A 21 9.65 -22.74 -7.10
CA SER A 21 8.64 -22.45 -6.08
C SER A 21 7.25 -22.81 -6.58
N VAL A 22 6.88 -22.34 -7.78
CA VAL A 22 5.54 -22.56 -8.32
C VAL A 22 5.29 -24.02 -8.75
N THR A 23 6.30 -24.72 -9.26
CA THR A 23 6.16 -26.14 -9.64
C THR A 23 6.12 -27.08 -8.42
N SER A 24 6.79 -26.71 -7.32
CA SER A 24 6.78 -27.51 -6.08
C SER A 24 5.46 -27.46 -5.29
N ILE A 25 4.65 -26.44 -5.51
CA ILE A 25 3.35 -26.29 -4.84
C ILE A 25 2.30 -27.11 -5.62
N ARG A 26 1.49 -27.89 -4.91
CA ARG A 26 0.32 -28.59 -5.50
C ARG A 26 -0.89 -27.66 -5.58
N CYS A 27 -1.78 -27.92 -6.54
CA CYS A 27 -3.07 -27.22 -6.58
C CYS A 27 -3.86 -27.52 -5.30
N LYS A 28 -4.51 -26.50 -4.73
CA LYS A 28 -5.33 -26.62 -3.51
C LYS A 28 -6.83 -26.74 -3.81
N ALA A 29 -7.24 -26.68 -5.08
CA ALA A 29 -8.63 -26.83 -5.46
C ALA A 29 -9.19 -28.18 -4.98
N THR A 30 -10.44 -28.18 -4.51
CA THR A 30 -11.14 -29.37 -4.01
C THR A 30 -12.47 -29.52 -4.73
N PHE A 31 -12.78 -30.76 -5.13
CA PHE A 31 -14.02 -31.10 -5.83
C PHE A 31 -15.18 -31.25 -4.85
N VAL A 32 -16.33 -30.64 -5.15
CA VAL A 32 -17.55 -30.64 -4.30
C VAL A 32 -18.04 -32.05 -3.96
N ASN A 33 -17.95 -32.98 -4.91
CA ASN A 33 -18.58 -34.31 -4.78
C ASN A 33 -17.68 -35.39 -4.16
N SER A 34 -16.37 -35.15 -4.03
CA SER A 34 -15.42 -36.18 -3.60
C SER A 34 -14.45 -35.72 -2.52
N ASN A 35 -14.42 -34.42 -2.17
CA ASN A 35 -13.38 -33.81 -1.34
C ASN A 35 -11.95 -34.11 -1.83
N ALA A 36 -11.78 -34.61 -3.06
CA ALA A 36 -10.49 -34.89 -3.63
C ALA A 36 -9.76 -33.58 -3.94
N VAL A 37 -8.45 -33.55 -3.72
CA VAL A 37 -7.62 -32.40 -4.07
C VAL A 37 -7.21 -32.51 -5.53
N CYS A 38 -7.30 -31.39 -6.26
CA CYS A 38 -6.87 -31.28 -7.64
C CYS A 38 -5.41 -31.72 -7.80
N ASN A 39 -5.18 -32.68 -8.69
CA ASN A 39 -3.87 -33.20 -9.06
C ASN A 39 -3.21 -32.44 -10.22
N GLY A 40 -3.76 -31.28 -10.62
CA GLY A 40 -3.24 -30.51 -11.74
C GLY A 40 -1.88 -29.86 -11.46
N GLU A 41 -1.06 -29.80 -12.51
CA GLU A 41 0.30 -29.29 -12.47
C GLU A 41 0.35 -27.77 -12.72
N ALA A 42 1.49 -27.15 -12.39
CA ALA A 42 1.74 -25.76 -12.74
C ALA A 42 1.90 -25.64 -14.25
N VAL A 43 1.13 -24.77 -14.89
CA VAL A 43 1.28 -24.45 -16.31
C VAL A 43 1.24 -22.95 -16.53
N LEU A 44 1.92 -22.49 -17.57
CA LEU A 44 1.93 -21.08 -17.92
C LEU A 44 0.72 -20.75 -18.83
N ARG A 45 -0.07 -19.75 -18.45
CA ARG A 45 -1.28 -19.29 -19.15
C ARG A 45 -1.19 -17.79 -19.44
N LYS A 46 -1.86 -17.33 -20.49
CA LYS A 46 -1.93 -15.90 -20.87
C LYS A 46 -3.17 -15.24 -20.26
N PHE A 47 -3.06 -13.96 -19.89
CA PHE A 47 -4.22 -13.18 -19.47
C PHE A 47 -5.19 -12.95 -20.63
N ARG A 48 -6.51 -13.06 -20.37
CA ARG A 48 -7.57 -12.72 -21.34
C ARG A 48 -7.72 -11.20 -21.52
N GLN A 49 -7.46 -10.42 -20.46
CA GLN A 49 -7.59 -8.96 -20.46
C GLN A 49 -6.30 -8.31 -19.92
N GLY A 50 -5.44 -7.85 -20.83
CA GLY A 50 -4.26 -7.03 -20.52
C GLY A 50 -3.16 -7.69 -19.66
N PRO A 51 -1.95 -7.12 -19.64
CA PRO A 51 -0.86 -7.62 -18.79
C PRO A 51 -1.06 -7.23 -17.32
N SER A 52 -0.83 -8.15 -16.39
CA SER A 52 -0.76 -7.87 -14.95
C SER A 52 0.69 -7.73 -14.51
N ASN A 53 1.03 -6.71 -13.70
CA ASN A 53 2.42 -6.39 -13.31
C ASN A 53 3.40 -6.19 -14.49
N GLY A 54 2.89 -5.82 -15.67
CA GLY A 54 3.66 -5.71 -16.91
C GLY A 54 4.06 -7.05 -17.54
N LYS A 55 3.40 -8.15 -17.16
CA LYS A 55 3.64 -9.51 -17.67
C LYS A 55 2.42 -10.01 -18.43
N ALA A 56 2.65 -10.71 -19.55
CA ALA A 56 1.59 -11.23 -20.41
C ALA A 56 0.99 -12.54 -19.88
N SER A 57 1.71 -13.23 -19.00
CA SER A 57 1.40 -14.58 -18.53
C SER A 57 1.35 -14.69 -17.01
N PHE A 58 0.69 -15.75 -16.54
CA PHE A 58 0.60 -16.16 -15.15
C PHE A 58 0.74 -17.67 -15.02
N ILE A 59 0.95 -18.15 -13.80
CA ILE A 59 0.99 -19.59 -13.50
C ILE A 59 -0.40 -20.05 -13.06
N GLY A 60 -0.99 -20.94 -13.85
CA GLY A 60 -2.29 -21.56 -13.63
C GLY A 60 -2.19 -23.06 -13.37
N CYS A 61 -3.34 -23.72 -13.34
CA CYS A 61 -3.47 -25.17 -13.22
C CYS A 61 -3.65 -25.81 -14.60
N SER A 62 -3.04 -26.97 -14.84
CA SER A 62 -3.29 -27.78 -16.06
C SER A 62 -4.76 -28.17 -16.16
N ASN A 63 -5.33 -28.62 -15.04
CA ASN A 63 -6.71 -29.11 -14.95
C ASN A 63 -7.75 -28.01 -14.70
N TRP A 64 -7.40 -26.75 -14.93
CA TRP A 64 -8.38 -25.66 -14.83
C TRP A 64 -9.29 -25.66 -16.06
N SER A 65 -10.61 -25.59 -15.81
CA SER A 65 -11.68 -25.41 -16.80
C SER A 65 -12.55 -24.19 -16.42
N ASP A 66 -13.29 -23.65 -17.38
CA ASP A 66 -14.25 -22.55 -17.16
C ASP A 66 -15.50 -23.01 -16.37
N ASP A 67 -15.68 -24.31 -16.13
CA ASP A 67 -16.79 -24.88 -15.36
C ASP A 67 -16.43 -24.96 -13.86
N SER A 68 -16.56 -23.81 -13.17
CA SER A 68 -16.27 -23.68 -11.73
C SER A 68 -17.39 -24.21 -10.82
N SER A 69 -18.50 -24.69 -11.38
CA SER A 69 -19.69 -25.14 -10.64
C SER A 69 -19.44 -26.34 -9.71
N ASN A 70 -18.36 -27.09 -9.95
CA ASN A 70 -18.02 -28.33 -9.24
C ASN A 70 -16.84 -28.20 -8.25
N MET A 71 -16.39 -26.98 -7.91
CA MET A 71 -15.25 -26.76 -7.00
C MET A 71 -15.63 -25.93 -5.77
N VAL A 72 -15.13 -26.34 -4.59
CA VAL A 72 -15.29 -25.57 -3.33
C VAL A 72 -14.29 -24.42 -3.25
N THR A 73 -13.11 -24.58 -3.86
CA THR A 73 -12.01 -23.62 -3.80
C THR A 73 -11.41 -23.43 -5.18
N SER A 74 -11.05 -22.19 -5.52
CA SER A 74 -10.45 -21.84 -6.80
C SER A 74 -9.14 -22.58 -7.08
N HIS A 75 -8.89 -22.91 -8.35
CA HIS A 75 -7.60 -23.42 -8.81
C HIS A 75 -6.46 -22.44 -8.55
N ARG A 76 -5.24 -22.96 -8.63
CA ARG A 76 -4.04 -22.16 -8.43
C ARG A 76 -3.96 -21.01 -9.44
N PHE A 77 -3.62 -19.85 -8.90
CA PHE A 77 -3.30 -18.65 -9.66
C PHE A 77 -2.08 -17.99 -9.01
N THR A 78 -1.03 -17.74 -9.79
CA THR A 78 0.15 -17.01 -9.31
C THR A 78 0.62 -16.07 -10.40
N ALA A 79 0.46 -14.76 -10.17
CA ALA A 79 0.98 -13.73 -11.06
C ALA A 79 2.51 -13.73 -11.04
N ILE A 80 3.12 -13.51 -12.20
CA ILE A 80 4.59 -13.38 -12.31
C ILE A 80 4.99 -12.01 -11.72
N PRO A 81 5.88 -11.97 -10.71
CA PRO A 81 6.30 -10.70 -10.10
C PRO A 81 7.05 -9.79 -11.09
N LYS A 82 6.98 -8.47 -10.87
CA LYS A 82 7.67 -7.47 -11.73
C LYS A 82 9.18 -7.71 -11.88
N GLY A 83 9.83 -8.18 -10.80
CA GLY A 83 11.26 -8.49 -10.77
C GLY A 83 11.67 -9.83 -11.38
N VAL A 84 10.72 -10.65 -11.84
CA VAL A 84 11.00 -11.92 -12.54
C VAL A 84 10.94 -11.69 -14.05
N ARG A 85 11.96 -12.14 -14.79
CA ARG A 85 11.99 -12.02 -16.26
C ARG A 85 11.12 -13.12 -16.88
N GLU A 86 10.02 -12.72 -17.52
CA GLU A 86 9.01 -13.64 -18.06
C GLU A 86 9.55 -14.53 -19.19
N SER A 87 10.46 -14.01 -20.02
CA SER A 87 11.09 -14.79 -21.11
C SER A 87 11.85 -16.02 -20.59
N ILE A 88 12.53 -15.89 -19.44
CA ILE A 88 13.27 -17.00 -18.82
C ILE A 88 12.31 -18.02 -18.22
N VAL A 89 11.24 -17.56 -17.56
CA VAL A 89 10.19 -18.45 -17.02
C VAL A 89 9.53 -19.24 -18.16
N LEU A 90 9.31 -18.62 -19.31
CA LEU A 90 8.78 -19.30 -20.50
C LEU A 90 9.70 -20.44 -20.98
N LYS A 91 11.01 -20.19 -21.11
CA LYS A 91 11.99 -21.24 -21.48
C LYS A 91 11.96 -22.40 -20.48
N LEU A 92 11.95 -22.09 -19.18
CA LEU A 92 11.92 -23.10 -18.11
C LEU A 92 10.66 -23.98 -18.15
N PHE A 93 9.47 -23.40 -18.37
CA PHE A 93 8.24 -24.19 -18.50
C PHE A 93 8.16 -25.02 -19.80
N ARG A 94 9.01 -24.72 -20.79
CA ARG A 94 9.13 -25.48 -22.04
C ARG A 94 10.27 -26.50 -22.03
N ASN A 95 11.00 -26.61 -20.92
CA ASN A 95 12.25 -27.39 -20.83
C ASN A 95 13.29 -26.99 -21.90
N GLU A 96 13.29 -25.71 -22.31
CA GLU A 96 14.31 -25.16 -23.20
C GLU A 96 15.58 -24.83 -22.38
N PRO A 97 16.79 -25.01 -22.96
CA PRO A 97 18.02 -24.62 -22.29
C PRO A 97 18.09 -23.11 -22.05
N LEU A 98 18.75 -22.71 -20.97
CA LEU A 98 19.13 -21.32 -20.74
C LEU A 98 20.49 -21.04 -21.41
N ASP A 99 20.59 -19.91 -22.10
CA ASP A 99 21.75 -19.56 -22.92
C ASP A 99 22.59 -18.45 -22.27
N GLU A 100 23.81 -18.19 -22.75
CA GLU A 100 24.69 -17.10 -22.24
C GLU A 100 24.07 -15.69 -22.39
N GLU A 101 23.10 -15.54 -23.30
CA GLU A 101 22.35 -14.29 -23.49
C GLU A 101 21.30 -14.02 -22.38
N ASP A 102 20.97 -15.03 -21.57
CA ASP A 102 20.01 -14.93 -20.46
C ASP A 102 20.66 -14.42 -19.16
N ASP A 103 21.46 -13.34 -19.20
CA ASP A 103 22.03 -12.56 -18.07
C ASP A 103 22.48 -13.33 -16.80
N ASP A 104 23.80 -13.34 -16.55
CA ASP A 104 24.43 -13.93 -15.35
C ASP A 104 24.11 -15.43 -15.12
N THR A 105 24.09 -16.24 -16.20
CA THR A 105 23.88 -17.70 -16.12
C THR A 105 25.10 -18.46 -15.59
N ASP A 106 26.30 -17.87 -15.62
CA ASP A 106 27.53 -18.42 -15.02
C ASP A 106 27.37 -18.80 -13.54
N VAL A 107 26.54 -18.05 -12.81
CA VAL A 107 26.27 -18.29 -11.39
C VAL A 107 25.44 -19.58 -11.18
N LEU A 108 24.70 -20.00 -12.20
CA LEU A 108 23.82 -21.17 -12.20
C LEU A 108 24.51 -22.45 -12.68
N PHE A 109 25.49 -22.36 -13.57
CA PHE A 109 26.18 -23.51 -14.17
C PHE A 109 27.42 -24.00 -13.39
N GLY A 110 27.78 -23.33 -12.29
CA GLY A 110 28.90 -23.74 -11.44
C GLY A 110 28.61 -24.95 -10.55
N GLU A 111 29.68 -25.61 -10.07
CA GLU A 111 29.59 -26.73 -9.12
C GLU A 111 28.83 -26.33 -7.83
N CYS A 112 27.89 -27.18 -7.39
CA CYS A 112 27.16 -26.95 -6.16
C CYS A 112 28.02 -27.33 -4.93
N LYS A 113 28.51 -26.32 -4.22
CA LYS A 113 29.30 -26.48 -2.97
C LYS A 113 28.44 -26.32 -1.72
N GLN A 114 27.15 -26.68 -1.78
CA GLN A 114 26.22 -26.45 -0.69
C GLN A 114 26.27 -27.56 0.36
N ILE A 115 26.42 -27.16 1.62
CA ILE A 115 26.43 -28.07 2.78
C ILE A 115 25.23 -27.73 3.66
N ILE A 116 24.46 -28.76 4.02
CA ILE A 116 23.20 -28.62 4.77
C ILE A 116 23.30 -29.44 6.05
N HIS A 117 22.88 -28.84 7.16
CA HIS A 117 22.79 -29.55 8.44
C HIS A 117 21.69 -30.63 8.36
N PRO A 118 21.87 -31.84 8.94
CA PRO A 118 20.87 -32.90 8.88
C PRO A 118 19.46 -32.47 9.32
N SER A 119 19.36 -31.62 10.35
CA SER A 119 18.08 -31.07 10.83
C SER A 119 17.37 -30.14 9.85
N HIS A 120 18.00 -29.73 8.75
CA HIS A 120 17.44 -28.83 7.73
C HIS A 120 17.26 -29.52 6.37
N ILE A 121 17.37 -30.85 6.31
CA ILE A 121 17.13 -31.61 5.07
C ILE A 121 15.65 -31.44 4.67
N PRO A 122 15.35 -30.95 3.45
CA PRO A 122 13.98 -30.85 2.95
C PRO A 122 13.32 -32.22 2.84
N LYS A 123 11.99 -32.28 3.00
CA LYS A 123 11.22 -33.50 2.70
C LYS A 123 11.49 -33.89 1.24
N GLY A 124 12.10 -35.06 1.02
CA GLY A 124 12.50 -35.57 -0.30
C GLY A 124 14.02 -35.64 -0.55
N SER A 125 14.87 -35.19 0.37
CA SER A 125 16.33 -35.28 0.26
C SER A 125 16.96 -34.59 -0.95
N HIS A 126 16.21 -33.72 -1.66
CA HIS A 126 16.74 -32.95 -2.78
C HIS A 126 17.44 -31.67 -2.32
N CYS A 127 18.46 -31.24 -3.06
CA CYS A 127 19.17 -30.01 -2.82
C CYS A 127 18.25 -28.79 -3.02
N PRO A 128 18.19 -27.83 -2.09
CA PRO A 128 17.36 -26.63 -2.20
C PRO A 128 17.94 -25.57 -3.16
N ARG A 129 19.11 -25.80 -3.75
CA ARG A 129 19.68 -24.94 -4.81
C ARG A 129 19.11 -25.33 -6.17
N ASN A 130 19.05 -24.40 -7.12
CA ASN A 130 18.77 -24.75 -8.51
C ASN A 130 20.01 -25.39 -9.11
N HIS A 131 19.81 -26.47 -9.87
CA HIS A 131 20.87 -27.16 -10.59
C HIS A 131 20.53 -27.19 -12.07
N TYR A 132 21.56 -27.28 -12.90
CA TYR A 132 21.43 -27.37 -14.35
C TYR A 132 22.36 -28.43 -14.87
N GLN A 133 21.88 -29.21 -15.82
CA GLN A 133 22.68 -30.16 -16.58
C GLN A 133 22.47 -29.83 -18.05
N ASN A 134 23.54 -29.47 -18.75
CA ASN A 134 23.51 -29.05 -20.16
C ASN A 134 22.47 -27.93 -20.45
N GLY A 135 22.39 -26.92 -19.58
CA GLY A 135 21.47 -25.79 -19.74
C GLY A 135 20.03 -26.05 -19.27
N VAL A 136 19.66 -27.29 -18.97
CA VAL A 136 18.31 -27.69 -18.53
C VAL A 136 18.23 -27.79 -17.02
N HIS A 137 17.13 -27.29 -16.42
CA HIS A 137 16.91 -27.35 -14.98
C HIS A 137 16.85 -28.81 -14.49
N ALA A 138 17.61 -29.11 -13.44
CA ALA A 138 17.73 -30.43 -12.84
C ALA A 138 17.45 -30.37 -11.33
N ILE A 139 16.92 -31.47 -10.80
CA ILE A 139 16.78 -31.69 -9.36
C ILE A 139 17.96 -32.56 -8.92
N ALA A 140 18.82 -32.04 -8.07
CA ALA A 140 19.94 -32.80 -7.51
C ALA A 140 19.59 -33.39 -6.14
N ASP A 141 20.13 -34.57 -5.85
CA ASP A 141 20.00 -35.22 -4.55
C ASP A 141 21.09 -34.77 -3.57
N LEU A 142 20.78 -34.81 -2.28
CA LEU A 142 21.73 -34.57 -1.21
C LEU A 142 22.47 -35.85 -0.88
N ASP A 143 23.79 -35.82 -0.98
CA ASP A 143 24.64 -36.89 -0.47
C ASP A 143 24.83 -36.76 1.04
N LYS A 144 24.68 -37.87 1.77
CA LYS A 144 24.78 -37.91 3.23
C LYS A 144 26.19 -38.34 3.62
N HIS A 145 26.95 -37.41 4.18
CA HIS A 145 28.25 -37.70 4.79
C HIS A 145 28.14 -37.91 6.30
N GLU A 146 28.65 -39.04 6.79
CA GLU A 146 28.68 -39.35 8.21
C GLU A 146 29.83 -38.66 8.94
N CYS A 147 29.57 -38.25 10.19
CA CYS A 147 30.57 -37.66 11.07
C CYS A 147 31.00 -38.72 12.10
N TYR A 148 32.29 -39.04 12.12
CA TYR A 148 32.88 -39.97 13.08
C TYR A 148 33.45 -39.29 14.33
N ALA A 149 33.35 -37.97 14.45
CA ALA A 149 33.84 -37.24 15.61
C ALA A 149 33.09 -37.68 16.87
N GLN A 150 33.82 -37.91 17.96
CA GLN A 150 33.26 -38.37 19.23
C GLN A 150 33.37 -37.28 20.29
N LEU A 151 32.36 -37.20 21.15
CA LEU A 151 32.31 -36.30 22.30
C LEU A 151 32.22 -37.13 23.56
N SER A 152 33.06 -36.82 24.55
CA SER A 152 32.93 -37.34 25.91
C SER A 152 32.09 -36.37 26.74
N LEU A 153 30.98 -36.87 27.29
CA LEU A 153 30.12 -36.10 28.18
C LEU A 153 30.41 -36.52 29.62
N PHE A 154 30.84 -35.56 30.44
CA PHE A 154 31.02 -35.75 31.87
C PHE A 154 29.80 -35.15 32.56
N ILE A 155 29.00 -36.04 33.14
CA ILE A 155 27.79 -35.68 33.89
C ILE A 155 28.17 -35.70 35.39
N PRO A 156 27.89 -34.64 36.14
CA PRO A 156 28.09 -34.63 37.59
C PRO A 156 27.36 -35.79 38.26
N VAL A 157 27.97 -36.36 39.29
CA VAL A 157 27.33 -37.41 40.10
C VAL A 157 26.17 -36.83 40.91
N ASP A 158 26.25 -35.55 41.27
CA ASP A 158 25.19 -34.83 41.96
C ASP A 158 24.05 -34.49 40.98
N PRO A 159 22.83 -35.04 41.18
CA PRO A 159 21.69 -34.79 40.30
C PRO A 159 21.13 -33.36 40.39
N THR A 160 21.57 -32.57 41.37
CA THR A 160 21.21 -31.14 41.49
C THR A 160 22.15 -30.23 40.69
N ASP A 161 23.32 -30.73 40.30
CA ASP A 161 24.27 -30.01 39.44
C ASP A 161 23.91 -30.21 37.97
N LEU A 162 23.22 -29.21 37.40
CA LEU A 162 22.73 -29.23 36.01
C LEU A 162 23.81 -28.89 34.97
N ARG A 163 25.08 -28.85 35.34
CA ARG A 163 26.19 -28.57 34.43
C ARG A 163 26.66 -29.85 33.74
N ILE A 164 27.09 -29.77 32.49
CA ILE A 164 27.70 -30.89 31.75
C ILE A 164 29.01 -30.39 31.14
N VAL A 165 30.09 -31.15 31.26
CA VAL A 165 31.35 -30.87 30.56
C VAL A 165 31.42 -31.74 29.32
N ILE A 166 31.63 -31.11 28.16
CA ILE A 166 31.70 -31.79 26.87
C ILE A 166 33.12 -31.62 26.34
N ILE A 167 33.84 -32.73 26.16
CA ILE A 167 35.22 -32.73 25.65
C ILE A 167 35.26 -33.51 24.33
N PRO A 168 35.74 -32.90 23.23
CA PRO A 168 36.00 -33.64 21.99
C PRO A 168 37.06 -34.71 22.23
N LEU A 169 36.85 -35.92 21.75
CA LEU A 169 37.85 -36.99 21.88
C LEU A 169 39.10 -36.62 21.06
N PRO A 170 40.30 -36.61 21.66
CA PRO A 170 41.54 -36.33 20.93
C PRO A 170 41.75 -37.35 19.80
N GLY A 171 42.25 -36.90 18.65
CA GLY A 171 42.62 -37.77 17.53
C GLY A 171 41.49 -38.20 16.59
N VAL A 172 40.24 -37.79 16.83
CA VAL A 172 39.09 -38.10 15.94
C VAL A 172 38.47 -36.81 15.37
N PRO A 173 39.12 -36.17 14.37
CA PRO A 173 38.62 -34.93 13.79
C PRO A 173 37.36 -35.13 12.93
N HIS A 174 36.59 -34.07 12.76
CA HIS A 174 35.50 -34.05 11.77
C HIS A 174 36.06 -34.32 10.36
N ARG A 175 35.44 -35.26 9.63
CA ARG A 175 35.75 -35.55 8.21
C ARG A 175 34.76 -34.91 7.24
N HIS A 176 34.12 -33.84 7.67
CA HIS A 176 33.22 -33.05 6.86
C HIS A 176 33.49 -31.56 7.14
N PRO A 177 33.21 -30.65 6.19
CA PRO A 177 33.35 -29.23 6.45
C PRO A 177 32.35 -28.77 7.52
N SER A 178 32.70 -27.70 8.24
CA SER A 178 31.84 -27.12 9.27
C SER A 178 30.57 -26.52 8.65
N PHE A 179 29.41 -26.77 9.26
CA PHE A 179 28.18 -26.12 8.86
C PHE A 179 28.27 -24.59 9.05
N PRO A 180 27.57 -23.79 8.21
CA PRO A 180 27.48 -22.35 8.43
C PRO A 180 26.94 -22.04 9.84
N ARG A 181 27.56 -21.08 10.55
CA ARG A 181 27.08 -20.67 11.88
C ARG A 181 25.67 -20.07 11.78
N THR A 182 24.67 -20.79 12.28
CA THR A 182 23.27 -20.32 12.31
C THR A 182 22.88 -19.70 13.65
N LYS A 183 23.66 -19.93 14.72
CA LYS A 183 23.48 -19.28 16.03
C LYS A 183 23.94 -17.83 15.92
N ILE A 184 23.03 -16.89 16.16
CA ILE A 184 23.31 -15.45 16.04
C ILE A 184 23.94 -14.98 17.36
N PRO A 185 25.16 -14.40 17.36
CA PRO A 185 25.76 -13.83 18.57
C PRO A 185 24.92 -12.68 19.14
N ILE A 186 24.92 -12.49 20.46
CA ILE A 186 24.12 -11.45 21.14
C ILE A 186 24.44 -10.03 20.62
N THR A 187 25.69 -9.76 20.28
CA THR A 187 26.13 -8.49 19.71
C THR A 187 25.47 -8.20 18.36
N ILE A 188 25.27 -9.24 17.54
CA ILE A 188 24.55 -9.12 16.27
C ILE A 188 23.05 -8.98 16.48
N GLN A 189 22.48 -9.69 17.46
CA GLN A 189 21.07 -9.55 17.83
C GLN A 189 20.77 -8.08 18.21
N GLN A 190 21.55 -7.52 19.14
CA GLN A 190 21.43 -6.12 19.57
C GLN A 190 21.66 -5.12 18.43
N ARG A 191 22.58 -5.42 17.51
CA ARG A 191 22.81 -4.57 16.33
C ARG A 191 21.61 -4.61 15.38
N TYR A 192 21.06 -5.79 15.11
CA TYR A 192 19.88 -5.93 14.24
C TYR A 192 18.65 -5.25 14.82
N THR A 193 18.35 -5.50 16.10
CA THR A 193 17.29 -4.86 16.89
C THR A 193 17.34 -3.33 16.81
N ARG A 194 18.52 -2.72 16.92
CA ARG A 194 18.69 -1.26 16.75
C ARG A 194 18.47 -0.78 15.31
N LEU A 195 18.95 -1.54 14.32
CA LEU A 195 18.82 -1.16 12.90
C LEU A 195 17.40 -1.38 12.36
N ALA A 196 16.68 -2.38 12.87
CA ALA A 196 15.31 -2.68 12.46
C ALA A 196 14.33 -1.53 12.78
N GLU A 197 14.67 -0.66 13.74
CA GLU A 197 13.90 0.55 14.07
C GLU A 197 14.14 1.73 13.11
N LYS A 198 15.27 1.75 12.38
CA LYS A 198 15.74 2.95 11.65
C LYS A 198 16.03 2.73 10.16
N ASP A 199 15.53 1.62 9.61
CA ASP A 199 15.90 1.11 8.28
C ASP A 199 17.37 0.68 8.26
N LEU A 200 17.71 -0.39 7.54
CA LEU A 200 19.00 -1.09 7.68
C LEU A 200 20.22 -0.31 7.11
N GLU A 201 20.10 1.00 6.90
CA GLU A 201 21.13 1.87 6.31
C GLU A 201 21.74 1.28 5.01
N GLY A 202 20.94 0.54 4.25
CA GLY A 202 21.37 -0.17 3.03
C GLY A 202 22.21 -1.43 3.25
N THR A 203 22.52 -1.81 4.50
CA THR A 203 23.20 -3.07 4.83
C THR A 203 22.23 -4.23 4.68
N LEU A 204 22.57 -5.23 3.87
CA LEU A 204 21.70 -6.39 3.73
C LEU A 204 21.71 -7.20 5.04
N VAL A 205 20.55 -7.73 5.45
CA VAL A 205 20.42 -8.48 6.71
C VAL A 205 21.40 -9.67 6.80
N GLN A 206 21.77 -10.23 5.65
CA GLN A 206 22.74 -11.31 5.50
C GLN A 206 24.20 -10.89 5.74
N GLU A 207 24.53 -9.61 5.57
CA GLU A 207 25.86 -9.04 5.84
C GLU A 207 26.13 -8.91 7.34
N LEU A 208 25.07 -8.86 8.15
CA LEU A 208 25.18 -8.85 9.61
C LEU A 208 25.64 -10.21 10.15
N HIS A 209 24.97 -11.31 9.74
CA HIS A 209 25.33 -12.68 10.11
C HIS A 209 24.51 -13.71 9.31
N PRO A 210 25.07 -14.89 8.94
CA PRO A 210 24.36 -15.91 8.15
C PRO A 210 23.06 -16.40 8.79
N GLY A 211 23.01 -16.49 10.12
CA GLY A 211 21.81 -16.84 10.89
C GLY A 211 20.64 -15.85 10.75
N MET A 212 20.89 -14.63 10.26
CA MET A 212 19.86 -13.60 10.03
C MET A 212 19.04 -13.86 8.77
N MET A 213 19.45 -14.78 7.90
CA MET A 213 18.62 -15.23 6.78
C MET A 213 17.37 -16.00 7.22
N ILE A 214 17.30 -16.41 8.49
CA ILE A 214 16.19 -17.18 9.03
C ILE A 214 15.10 -16.20 9.49
N ASN A 215 14.01 -16.11 8.69
CA ASN A 215 12.86 -15.22 8.95
C ASN A 215 12.33 -15.33 10.39
N ARG A 216 12.18 -16.57 10.88
CA ARG A 216 11.68 -16.82 12.24
C ARG A 216 12.54 -16.17 13.32
N LYS A 217 13.87 -16.30 13.24
CA LYS A 217 14.78 -15.69 14.23
C LYS A 217 14.71 -14.18 14.21
N ARG A 218 14.56 -13.58 13.03
CA ARG A 218 14.36 -12.13 12.90
C ARG A 218 13.05 -11.69 13.54
N ALA A 219 11.97 -12.41 13.26
CA ALA A 219 10.66 -12.15 13.84
C ALA A 219 10.68 -12.30 15.37
N ASP A 220 11.34 -13.34 15.89
CA ASP A 220 11.50 -13.55 17.33
C ASP A 220 12.28 -12.38 17.97
N LEU A 221 13.41 -11.95 17.39
CA LEU A 221 14.17 -10.80 17.91
C LEU A 221 13.36 -9.50 17.94
N VAL A 222 12.61 -9.22 16.88
CA VAL A 222 11.74 -8.03 16.82
C VAL A 222 10.58 -8.16 17.81
N ARG A 223 9.98 -9.35 17.95
CA ARG A 223 8.91 -9.60 18.92
C ARG A 223 9.41 -9.41 20.35
N ASP A 224 10.55 -10.00 20.69
CA ASP A 224 11.12 -9.93 22.04
C ASP A 224 11.50 -8.48 22.39
N GLN A 225 12.05 -7.72 21.43
CA GLN A 225 12.29 -6.28 21.59
C GLN A 225 10.99 -5.50 21.79
N ARG A 226 9.97 -5.73 20.96
CA ARG A 226 8.66 -5.09 21.09
C ARG A 226 7.99 -5.40 22.43
N GLN A 227 8.12 -6.63 22.92
CA GLN A 227 7.57 -7.04 24.21
C GLN A 227 8.31 -6.38 25.38
N ASN A 228 9.62 -6.17 25.27
CA ASN A 228 10.39 -5.41 26.25
C ASN A 228 10.05 -3.91 26.22
N GLN A 229 9.83 -3.34 25.03
CA GLN A 229 9.48 -1.93 24.85
C GLN A 229 8.05 -1.63 25.29
N PHE A 230 7.11 -2.54 24.99
CA PHE A 230 5.69 -2.42 25.27
C PHE A 230 5.22 -3.66 26.08
N PRO A 231 5.56 -3.75 27.38
CA PRO A 231 5.21 -4.91 28.20
C PRO A 231 3.70 -5.13 28.34
N HIS A 232 2.91 -4.07 28.19
CA HIS A 232 1.44 -4.10 28.20
C HIS A 232 0.84 -4.14 26.78
N GLY A 233 1.65 -4.47 25.78
CA GLY A 233 1.26 -4.46 24.38
C GLY A 233 1.08 -3.07 23.78
N THR A 234 0.67 -3.02 22.52
CA THR A 234 0.50 -1.79 21.73
C THR A 234 -0.97 -1.43 21.46
N GLY A 235 -1.90 -2.16 22.08
CA GLY A 235 -3.34 -1.93 22.05
C GLY A 235 -3.82 -0.97 23.14
N ILE A 236 -5.13 -1.00 23.43
CA ILE A 236 -5.77 -0.12 24.43
C ILE A 236 -5.17 -0.27 25.84
N GLN A 237 -4.80 -1.49 26.26
CA GLN A 237 -4.12 -1.71 27.54
C GLN A 237 -2.77 -0.98 27.63
N GLY A 238 -2.00 -0.99 26.54
CA GLY A 238 -0.76 -0.23 26.43
C GLY A 238 -0.99 1.29 26.50
N VAL A 239 -2.05 1.78 25.86
CA VAL A 239 -2.44 3.20 25.96
C VAL A 239 -2.86 3.58 27.37
N PHE A 240 -3.65 2.75 28.05
CA PHE A 240 -4.05 2.98 29.44
C PHE A 240 -2.83 3.02 30.37
N TYR A 241 -1.84 2.16 30.13
CA TYR A 241 -0.59 2.19 30.88
C TYR A 241 0.20 3.50 30.66
N GLU A 242 0.35 3.95 29.40
CA GLU A 242 0.98 5.25 29.11
C GLU A 242 0.18 6.44 29.65
N PHE A 243 -1.16 6.37 29.65
CA PHE A 243 -2.00 7.38 30.28
C PHE A 243 -1.72 7.48 31.78
N ASN A 244 -1.59 6.35 32.49
CA ASN A 244 -1.25 6.35 33.91
C ASN A 244 0.15 6.89 34.18
N LYS A 245 1.12 6.65 33.28
CA LYS A 245 2.44 7.29 33.34
C LYS A 245 2.32 8.80 33.19
N ASP A 246 1.62 9.28 32.16
CA ASP A 246 1.42 10.71 31.94
C ASP A 246 0.68 11.35 33.13
N ARG A 247 -0.31 10.68 33.73
CA ARG A 247 -1.02 11.16 34.91
C ARG A 247 -0.11 11.37 36.12
N ALA A 248 0.98 10.62 36.24
CA ALA A 248 1.98 10.79 37.29
C ALA A 248 2.95 11.97 37.03
N LEU A 249 2.98 12.52 35.81
CA LEU A 249 3.80 13.67 35.46
C LEU A 249 3.11 15.00 35.83
N ASP A 250 3.89 16.08 35.86
CA ASP A 250 3.36 17.45 35.89
C ASP A 250 2.49 17.72 34.66
N ILE A 251 1.46 18.57 34.82
CA ILE A 251 0.50 18.87 33.73
C ILE A 251 1.17 19.34 32.43
N SER A 252 2.29 20.06 32.53
CA SER A 252 3.07 20.58 31.40
C SER A 252 3.85 19.52 30.61
N LYS A 253 3.96 18.30 31.14
CA LYS A 253 4.67 17.16 30.53
C LYS A 253 3.73 16.06 30.06
N ARG A 254 2.44 16.12 30.41
CA ARG A 254 1.44 15.15 29.98
C ARG A 254 1.14 15.35 28.50
N TYR A 255 0.92 14.27 27.77
CA TYR A 255 0.43 14.34 26.40
C TYR A 255 -0.95 13.68 26.29
N ILE A 256 -1.17 12.57 27.00
CA ILE A 256 -2.48 11.95 27.15
C ILE A 256 -3.16 12.56 28.38
N HIS A 257 -4.25 13.30 28.16
CA HIS A 257 -4.95 14.05 29.20
C HIS A 257 -6.24 13.37 29.67
N SER A 258 -6.92 12.65 28.78
CA SER A 258 -8.12 11.90 29.11
C SER A 258 -8.12 10.53 28.46
N PHE A 259 -8.67 9.55 29.18
CA PHE A 259 -8.93 8.20 28.72
C PHE A 259 -10.29 7.78 29.26
N SER A 260 -11.24 7.57 28.36
CA SER A 260 -12.58 7.08 28.67
C SER A 260 -12.77 5.75 27.97
N ALA A 261 -13.10 4.70 28.73
CA ALA A 261 -13.53 3.41 28.21
C ALA A 261 -14.98 3.17 28.60
N GLN A 262 -15.76 2.69 27.66
CA GLN A 262 -17.18 2.36 27.79
C GLN A 262 -17.36 0.84 27.91
N PRO A 263 -18.48 0.37 28.47
CA PRO A 263 -18.75 -1.06 28.67
C PRO A 263 -18.78 -1.91 27.39
N ASP A 264 -19.02 -1.27 26.25
CA ASP A 264 -19.17 -1.89 24.92
C ASP A 264 -17.87 -1.86 24.10
N ASP A 265 -16.72 -1.85 24.77
CA ASP A 265 -15.39 -1.61 24.18
C ASP A 265 -15.25 -0.24 23.47
N GLY A 266 -16.19 0.68 23.62
CA GLY A 266 -16.06 2.06 23.15
C GLY A 266 -14.93 2.78 23.90
N HIS A 267 -14.12 3.57 23.21
CA HIS A 267 -13.08 4.37 23.86
C HIS A 267 -12.95 5.75 23.23
N VAL A 268 -12.60 6.72 24.08
CA VAL A 268 -12.22 8.08 23.68
C VAL A 268 -10.95 8.45 24.43
N ILE A 269 -9.89 8.76 23.69
CA ILE A 269 -8.59 9.17 24.25
C ILE A 269 -8.28 10.57 23.74
N VAL A 270 -8.10 11.52 24.65
CA VAL A 270 -7.78 12.92 24.31
C VAL A 270 -6.30 13.16 24.56
N THR A 271 -5.59 13.54 23.50
CA THR A 271 -4.17 13.90 23.54
C THR A 271 -3.99 15.36 23.12
N ILE A 272 -3.25 16.14 23.90
CA ILE A 272 -3.00 17.55 23.64
C ILE A 272 -1.54 17.83 23.98
N ASN A 273 -0.85 18.61 23.15
CA ASN A 273 0.46 19.10 23.52
C ASN A 273 0.30 20.32 24.46
N PRO A 274 0.80 20.28 25.71
CA PRO A 274 0.60 21.38 26.66
C PRO A 274 1.18 22.72 26.22
N GLN A 275 2.22 22.72 25.38
CA GLN A 275 2.81 23.94 24.85
C GLN A 275 1.93 24.61 23.78
N LEU A 276 1.07 23.83 23.12
CA LEU A 276 0.18 24.30 22.07
C LEU A 276 -1.23 24.62 22.58
N ALA A 277 -1.66 24.02 23.70
CA ALA A 277 -3.00 24.23 24.26
C ALA A 277 -3.37 25.72 24.51
N PRO A 278 -2.48 26.59 25.03
CA PRO A 278 -2.82 28.01 25.23
C PRO A 278 -3.24 28.73 23.94
N LEU A 279 -2.77 28.26 22.79
CA LEU A 279 -3.05 28.88 21.49
C LEU A 279 -4.52 28.75 21.09
N VAL A 280 -5.26 27.78 21.66
CA VAL A 280 -6.72 27.68 21.46
C VAL A 280 -7.43 28.93 21.95
N LEU A 281 -6.99 29.48 23.08
CA LEU A 281 -7.63 30.63 23.73
C LEU A 281 -7.44 31.92 22.91
N GLU A 282 -6.45 31.95 22.02
CA GLU A 282 -6.20 33.05 21.09
C GLU A 282 -6.87 32.84 19.72
N ALA A 283 -7.38 31.64 19.45
CA ALA A 283 -7.94 31.28 18.15
C ALA A 283 -9.37 31.82 17.98
N MET A 284 -9.70 32.20 16.75
CA MET A 284 -11.07 32.55 16.36
C MET A 284 -11.93 31.33 16.05
N TRP A 285 -11.31 30.24 15.58
CA TRP A 285 -12.00 29.03 15.18
C TRP A 285 -11.22 27.80 15.64
N ILE A 286 -11.94 26.85 16.20
CA ILE A 286 -11.48 25.47 16.28
C ILE A 286 -11.85 24.79 14.97
N MET A 287 -10.94 24.06 14.38
CA MET A 287 -11.19 23.23 13.20
C MET A 287 -10.99 21.77 13.60
N VAL A 288 -11.88 20.90 13.16
CA VAL A 288 -11.81 19.45 13.41
C VAL A 288 -11.75 18.72 12.08
N ASP A 289 -10.85 17.74 11.99
CA ASP A 289 -10.59 16.96 10.79
C ASP A 289 -10.47 15.48 11.17
N THR A 290 -11.33 14.63 10.61
CA THR A 290 -11.35 13.20 10.90
C THR A 290 -10.54 12.43 9.86
N THR A 291 -9.63 11.59 10.34
CA THR A 291 -8.79 10.75 9.49
C THR A 291 -8.96 9.28 9.83
N PHE A 292 -9.47 8.50 8.86
CA PHE A 292 -9.83 7.09 9.01
C PHE A 292 -8.65 6.11 8.80
N ALA A 293 -7.48 6.59 8.35
CA ALA A 293 -6.41 5.72 7.81
C ALA A 293 -5.13 5.62 8.66
N VAL A 294 -5.12 6.13 9.90
CA VAL A 294 -3.88 6.23 10.69
C VAL A 294 -3.66 5.04 11.64
N VAL A 295 -4.71 4.48 12.22
CA VAL A 295 -4.65 3.42 13.23
C VAL A 295 -5.18 2.10 12.67
N HIS A 296 -4.55 0.98 13.04
CA HIS A 296 -5.07 -0.34 12.74
C HIS A 296 -6.35 -0.63 13.55
N GLY A 297 -7.42 -1.04 12.87
CA GLY A 297 -8.69 -1.45 13.48
C GLY A 297 -9.77 -0.37 13.41
N LYS A 298 -10.73 -0.42 14.33
CA LYS A 298 -11.92 0.45 14.34
C LYS A 298 -11.68 1.87 14.88
N THR A 299 -10.44 2.22 15.26
CA THR A 299 -10.14 3.53 15.88
C THR A 299 -9.80 4.57 14.83
N ASN A 300 -10.50 5.69 14.86
CA ASN A 300 -10.24 6.85 14.02
C ASN A 300 -9.44 7.91 14.78
N GLU A 301 -8.65 8.68 14.04
CA GLU A 301 -7.92 9.83 14.56
C GLU A 301 -8.64 11.12 14.19
N TRP A 302 -8.85 11.98 15.19
CA TRP A 302 -9.52 13.26 15.11
C TRP A 302 -8.53 14.36 15.43
N LYS A 303 -8.20 15.20 14.46
CA LYS A 303 -7.25 16.29 14.69
C LYS A 303 -8.00 17.52 15.17
N LEU A 304 -7.51 18.09 16.26
CA LEU A 304 -7.94 19.38 16.76
C LEU A 304 -6.97 20.44 16.23
N LEU A 305 -7.46 21.36 15.40
CA LEU A 305 -6.66 22.37 14.74
C LEU A 305 -7.15 23.78 15.07
N VAL A 306 -6.24 24.74 14.98
CA VAL A 306 -6.56 26.17 15.04
C VAL A 306 -5.77 26.92 13.97
N TRP A 307 -6.27 28.09 13.58
CA TRP A 307 -5.52 29.03 12.74
C TRP A 307 -4.82 30.04 13.64
N LEU A 308 -3.50 30.14 13.52
CA LEU A 308 -2.70 31.09 14.28
C LEU A 308 -2.43 32.31 13.42
N ASN A 309 -3.19 33.39 13.64
CA ASN A 309 -3.06 34.65 12.89
C ASN A 309 -1.63 35.21 12.95
N LYS A 310 -0.94 35.10 14.10
CA LYS A 310 0.42 35.63 14.30
C LYS A 310 1.46 35.05 13.33
N VAL A 311 1.25 33.83 12.87
CA VAL A 311 2.20 33.10 12.00
C VAL A 311 1.53 32.59 10.72
N ASP A 312 0.31 33.06 10.45
CA ASP A 312 -0.52 32.70 9.29
C ASP A 312 -0.53 31.19 8.98
N LYS A 313 -0.73 30.37 10.02
CA LYS A 313 -0.54 28.91 9.92
C LYS A 313 -1.59 28.12 10.68
N ARG A 314 -2.15 27.12 9.98
CA ARG A 314 -2.95 26.06 10.57
C ARG A 314 -2.07 25.14 11.42
N THR A 315 -2.46 24.95 12.67
CA THR A 315 -1.66 24.24 13.67
C THR A 315 -2.52 23.17 14.33
N VAL A 316 -2.03 21.93 14.33
CA VAL A 316 -2.60 20.84 15.14
C VAL A 316 -2.14 21.04 16.57
N ILE A 317 -3.10 21.14 17.48
CA ILE A 317 -2.88 21.40 18.92
C ILE A 317 -3.05 20.13 19.76
N GLY A 318 -3.86 19.20 19.27
CA GLY A 318 -4.16 17.94 19.91
C GLY A 318 -4.85 16.98 18.94
N ARG A 319 -4.96 15.73 19.37
CA ARG A 319 -5.58 14.64 18.63
C ARG A 319 -6.45 13.83 19.56
N ILE A 320 -7.57 13.35 19.04
CA ILE A 320 -8.52 12.53 19.75
C ILE A 320 -8.61 11.20 19.03
N TRP A 321 -8.68 10.11 19.79
CA TRP A 321 -8.71 8.76 19.26
C TRP A 321 -9.98 8.09 19.74
N SER A 322 -10.86 7.75 18.81
CA SER A 322 -12.17 7.17 19.12
C SER A 322 -12.51 6.05 18.16
N ASN A 323 -13.10 4.97 18.67
CA ASN A 323 -13.70 3.91 17.85
C ASN A 323 -15.23 4.05 17.73
N ARG A 324 -15.80 5.15 18.22
CA ARG A 324 -17.22 5.49 18.14
C ARG A 324 -17.41 6.85 17.49
N ALA A 325 -18.45 6.98 16.67
CA ALA A 325 -18.87 8.21 16.02
C ALA A 325 -20.34 8.53 16.35
N THR A 326 -20.71 8.39 17.63
CA THR A 326 -22.06 8.68 18.12
C THR A 326 -22.09 10.01 18.87
N ARG A 327 -23.28 10.59 19.04
CA ARG A 327 -23.48 11.83 19.80
C ARG A 327 -22.88 11.75 21.20
N ASP A 328 -23.11 10.65 21.92
CA ASP A 328 -22.56 10.40 23.26
C ASP A 328 -21.03 10.30 23.27
N ALA A 329 -20.45 9.63 22.27
CA ALA A 329 -19.01 9.59 22.11
C ALA A 329 -18.45 11.01 21.88
N PHE A 330 -19.14 11.84 21.09
CA PHE A 330 -18.74 13.22 20.87
C PHE A 330 -18.91 14.13 22.07
N VAL A 331 -19.87 13.86 22.97
CA VAL A 331 -19.92 14.51 24.29
C VAL A 331 -18.63 14.23 25.07
N LEU A 332 -18.12 12.99 25.05
CA LEU A 332 -16.84 12.66 25.69
C LEU A 332 -15.64 13.29 24.99
N VAL A 333 -15.64 13.36 23.65
CA VAL A 333 -14.59 14.04 22.87
C VAL A 333 -14.51 15.51 23.25
N TRP A 334 -15.62 16.24 23.12
CA TRP A 334 -15.67 17.67 23.43
C TRP A 334 -15.44 17.93 24.90
N GLY A 335 -16.07 17.16 25.80
CA GLY A 335 -15.84 17.27 27.23
C GLY A 335 -14.35 17.10 27.58
N GLY A 336 -13.73 16.04 27.08
CA GLY A 336 -12.31 15.78 27.29
C GLY A 336 -11.41 16.87 26.74
N ILE A 337 -11.73 17.48 25.60
CA ILE A 337 -10.98 18.63 25.05
C ILE A 337 -11.07 19.83 25.99
N PHE A 338 -12.28 20.19 26.42
CA PHE A 338 -12.50 21.35 27.29
C PHE A 338 -11.81 21.18 28.65
N ASP A 339 -11.95 20.01 29.28
CA ASP A 339 -11.31 19.70 30.55
C ASP A 339 -9.79 19.71 30.44
N SER A 340 -9.26 19.16 29.34
CA SER A 340 -7.81 19.13 29.11
C SER A 340 -7.26 20.55 28.94
N ILE A 341 -7.94 21.41 28.17
CA ILE A 341 -7.52 22.81 27.99
C ILE A 341 -7.59 23.59 29.30
N GLU A 342 -8.68 23.45 30.06
CA GLU A 342 -8.81 24.11 31.37
C GLU A 342 -7.73 23.63 32.35
N ALA A 343 -7.47 22.32 32.41
CA ALA A 343 -6.43 21.76 33.27
C ALA A 343 -5.02 22.25 32.90
N ILE A 344 -4.70 22.35 31.61
CA ILE A 344 -3.38 22.81 31.14
C ILE A 344 -3.19 24.31 31.36
N THR A 345 -4.20 25.10 31.04
CA THR A 345 -4.06 26.57 30.95
C THR A 345 -4.56 27.30 32.19
N GLY A 346 -5.32 26.63 33.06
CA GLY A 346 -6.05 27.25 34.17
C GLY A 346 -7.21 28.14 33.72
N LYS A 347 -7.56 28.16 32.43
CA LYS A 347 -8.59 29.02 31.85
C LYS A 347 -9.65 28.20 31.15
N LYS A 348 -10.92 28.53 31.42
CA LYS A 348 -12.06 27.92 30.74
C LYS A 348 -12.11 28.34 29.28
N LEU A 349 -12.23 27.37 28.39
CA LEU A 349 -12.56 27.61 27.00
C LEU A 349 -14.03 28.02 26.88
N ASN A 350 -14.31 29.12 26.19
CA ASN A 350 -15.67 29.58 25.95
C ASN A 350 -15.82 30.16 24.54
N PHE A 351 -17.05 30.30 24.06
CA PHE A 351 -17.35 30.92 22.78
C PHE A 351 -17.73 32.39 22.98
N LYS A 352 -17.34 33.25 22.04
CA LYS A 352 -17.66 34.68 22.04
C LYS A 352 -19.17 34.93 22.09
N ALA A 353 -19.96 34.03 21.51
CA ALA A 353 -21.42 34.06 21.55
C ALA A 353 -22.01 33.99 22.97
N PHE A 354 -21.29 33.37 23.93
CA PHE A 354 -21.74 33.19 25.31
C PHE A 354 -20.86 33.91 26.33
N SER A 355 -19.67 34.36 25.93
CA SER A 355 -18.72 35.07 26.77
C SER A 355 -17.99 36.12 25.93
N PRO A 356 -18.36 37.42 26.01
CA PRO A 356 -17.79 38.48 25.19
C PRO A 356 -16.26 38.63 25.28
N SER A 357 -15.67 38.18 26.39
CA SER A 357 -14.21 38.16 26.60
C SER A 357 -13.47 37.05 25.83
N SER A 358 -14.18 36.10 25.21
CA SER A 358 -13.57 35.04 24.41
C SER A 358 -13.29 35.47 22.98
N ASN A 359 -12.20 34.93 22.41
CA ASN A 359 -11.85 35.10 20.99
C ASN A 359 -12.56 34.09 20.08
N LEU A 360 -12.95 32.93 20.63
CA LEU A 360 -13.43 31.81 19.85
C LEU A 360 -14.85 32.07 19.34
N LEU A 361 -15.02 32.24 18.04
CA LEU A 361 -16.33 32.44 17.40
C LEU A 361 -17.10 31.13 17.32
N GLY A 362 -16.41 30.03 17.02
CA GLY A 362 -17.06 28.75 16.77
C GLY A 362 -16.09 27.61 16.48
N ALA A 363 -16.66 26.47 16.11
CA ALA A 363 -15.98 25.30 15.59
C ALA A 363 -16.38 25.06 14.13
N ILE A 364 -15.42 24.61 13.33
CA ILE A 364 -15.59 24.23 11.93
C ILE A 364 -15.28 22.74 11.83
N GLY A 365 -16.23 21.95 11.36
CA GLY A 365 -16.05 20.50 11.21
C GLY A 365 -16.68 19.95 9.95
N ASP A 366 -16.60 18.64 9.81
CA ASP A 366 -17.25 17.92 8.72
C ASP A 366 -18.78 17.99 8.90
N SER A 367 -19.54 17.57 7.89
CA SER A 367 -21.00 17.46 7.97
C SER A 367 -21.45 16.26 8.84
N GLU A 368 -20.82 16.06 9.99
CA GLU A 368 -21.14 14.99 10.95
C GLU A 368 -22.11 15.54 12.01
N GLY A 369 -23.39 15.23 11.86
CA GLY A 369 -24.46 15.75 12.72
C GLY A 369 -24.27 15.38 14.18
N ALA A 370 -23.84 14.15 14.46
CA ALA A 370 -23.58 13.69 15.83
C ALA A 370 -22.46 14.50 16.51
N GLN A 371 -21.43 14.90 15.75
CA GLN A 371 -20.31 15.69 16.24
C GLN A 371 -20.74 17.10 16.63
N ALA A 372 -21.54 17.74 15.77
CA ALA A 372 -22.10 19.05 16.04
C ALA A 372 -23.00 18.99 17.28
N GLN A 373 -23.96 18.06 17.31
CA GLN A 373 -24.88 17.89 18.44
C GLN A 373 -24.15 17.64 19.77
N GLY A 374 -23.13 16.77 19.76
CA GLY A 374 -22.32 16.51 20.96
C GLY A 374 -21.61 17.76 21.48
N LEU A 375 -21.21 18.71 20.61
CA LEU A 375 -20.67 20.00 21.04
C LEU A 375 -21.74 20.83 21.77
N ALA A 376 -22.95 20.93 21.19
CA ALA A 376 -24.05 21.68 21.80
C ALA A 376 -24.45 21.09 23.16
N ASP A 377 -24.46 19.77 23.30
CA ASP A 377 -24.71 19.12 24.59
C ASP A 377 -23.66 19.50 25.62
N VAL A 378 -22.39 19.53 25.26
CA VAL A 378 -21.31 19.96 26.18
C VAL A 378 -21.48 21.43 26.59
N ILE A 379 -21.92 22.32 25.69
CA ILE A 379 -22.26 23.72 26.04
C ILE A 379 -23.34 23.77 27.13
N ILE A 380 -24.41 22.99 26.96
CA ILE A 380 -25.55 22.94 27.87
C ILE A 380 -25.13 22.33 29.21
N LEU A 381 -24.46 21.17 29.18
CA LEU A 381 -24.00 20.44 30.36
C LEU A 381 -23.02 21.26 31.21
N ARG A 382 -22.12 22.01 30.56
CA ARG A 382 -21.19 22.92 31.24
C ARG A 382 -21.81 24.25 31.64
N GLN A 383 -23.09 24.47 31.29
CA GLN A 383 -23.82 25.72 31.49
C GLN A 383 -23.01 26.91 30.97
N MET A 384 -22.51 26.83 29.74
CA MET A 384 -21.74 27.93 29.16
C MET A 384 -22.65 29.06 28.67
N ASN A 385 -23.90 28.74 28.32
CA ASN A 385 -24.95 29.66 27.88
C ASN A 385 -25.78 30.23 29.05
N ARG A 386 -25.16 30.52 30.21
CA ARG A 386 -25.90 30.93 31.44
C ARG A 386 -26.80 32.14 31.26
N ASP A 387 -26.38 33.09 30.43
CA ASP A 387 -27.11 34.33 30.18
C ASP A 387 -28.28 34.13 29.20
N SER A 388 -28.43 32.92 28.66
CA SER A 388 -29.57 32.50 27.83
C SER A 388 -29.96 31.04 28.17
N PRO A 389 -30.38 30.79 29.43
CA PRO A 389 -30.73 29.44 29.87
C PRO A 389 -32.03 29.03 29.17
N GLY A 390 -32.05 27.81 28.61
CA GLY A 390 -33.19 27.31 27.82
C GLY A 390 -33.06 27.46 26.30
N MET A 391 -31.91 27.95 25.81
CA MET A 391 -31.62 27.92 24.37
C MET A 391 -31.62 26.48 23.85
N HIS A 392 -32.49 26.19 22.87
CA HIS A 392 -32.52 24.90 22.18
C HIS A 392 -31.18 24.60 21.49
N PHE A 393 -30.81 23.32 21.38
CA PHE A 393 -29.51 22.92 20.85
C PHE A 393 -29.28 23.45 19.43
N ASP A 394 -30.32 23.53 18.58
CA ASP A 394 -30.22 24.12 17.23
C ASP A 394 -29.73 25.56 17.27
N ASN A 395 -30.31 26.38 18.15
CA ASN A 395 -29.93 27.78 18.28
C ASN A 395 -28.47 27.92 18.73
N ILE A 396 -27.98 27.01 19.57
CA ILE A 396 -26.56 26.95 19.94
C ILE A 396 -25.72 26.64 18.70
N LEU A 397 -26.05 25.61 17.94
CA LEU A 397 -25.31 25.22 16.74
C LEU A 397 -25.28 26.31 15.67
N MET A 398 -26.40 27.01 15.48
CA MET A 398 -26.46 28.16 14.57
C MET A 398 -25.45 29.26 14.89
N LEU A 399 -25.12 29.41 16.18
CA LEU A 399 -24.17 30.42 16.66
C LEU A 399 -22.73 29.94 16.53
N ILE A 400 -22.44 28.68 16.86
CA ILE A 400 -21.06 28.23 17.09
C ILE A 400 -20.55 27.17 16.13
N TRP A 401 -21.39 26.45 15.40
CA TRP A 401 -20.93 25.46 14.43
C TRP A 401 -20.86 26.08 13.04
N LYS A 402 -19.94 25.59 12.20
CA LYS A 402 -19.91 25.83 10.75
C LYS A 402 -19.43 24.56 10.05
N THR A 403 -20.09 24.19 8.95
CA THR A 403 -19.65 23.08 8.11
C THR A 403 -18.44 23.51 7.27
N CYS A 404 -17.44 22.63 7.18
CA CYS A 404 -16.26 22.86 6.36
C CYS A 404 -16.62 22.83 4.88
N LEU A 405 -16.56 23.99 4.21
CA LEU A 405 -16.86 24.11 2.79
C LEU A 405 -15.92 23.24 1.93
N VAL A 406 -14.65 23.09 2.33
CA VAL A 406 -13.69 22.25 1.59
C VAL A 406 -14.11 20.79 1.60
N HIS A 407 -14.54 20.26 2.75
CA HIS A 407 -15.00 18.88 2.85
C HIS A 407 -16.34 18.67 2.14
N PHE A 408 -17.27 19.62 2.28
CA PHE A 408 -18.51 19.63 1.50
C PHE A 408 -18.24 19.59 0.00
N THR A 409 -17.46 20.55 -0.53
CA THR A 409 -17.14 20.63 -1.96
C THR A 409 -16.42 19.37 -2.45
N ARG A 410 -15.46 18.82 -1.68
CA ARG A 410 -14.79 17.57 -2.07
C ARG A 410 -15.74 16.38 -2.12
N GLY A 411 -16.64 16.26 -1.15
CA GLY A 411 -17.67 15.22 -1.13
C GLY A 411 -18.55 15.29 -2.37
N VAL A 412 -19.07 16.48 -2.67
CA VAL A 412 -19.90 16.71 -3.87
C VAL A 412 -19.12 16.46 -5.17
N LEU A 413 -17.88 16.95 -5.27
CA LEU A 413 -17.03 16.71 -6.45
C LEU A 413 -16.69 15.22 -6.65
N GLY A 414 -16.68 14.41 -5.60
CA GLY A 414 -16.52 12.96 -5.69
C GLY A 414 -17.66 12.27 -6.45
N LEU A 415 -18.81 12.94 -6.60
CA LEU A 415 -19.96 12.42 -7.35
C LEU A 415 -19.89 12.71 -8.84
N ARG A 416 -18.92 13.50 -9.31
CA ARG A 416 -18.84 13.99 -10.70
C ARG A 416 -18.96 12.90 -11.75
N ASP A 417 -18.39 11.73 -11.51
CA ASP A 417 -18.42 10.61 -12.46
C ASP A 417 -19.76 9.85 -12.48
N HIS A 418 -20.71 10.25 -11.62
CA HIS A 418 -21.98 9.56 -11.41
C HIS A 418 -23.21 10.44 -11.67
N ILE A 419 -23.04 11.74 -11.92
CA ILE A 419 -24.13 12.70 -12.10
C ILE A 419 -23.82 13.65 -13.28
N SER A 420 -24.83 14.34 -13.79
CA SER A 420 -24.62 15.38 -14.80
C SER A 420 -23.98 16.62 -14.19
N ASP A 421 -23.29 17.42 -15.02
CA ASP A 421 -22.70 18.69 -14.57
C ASP A 421 -23.76 19.65 -14.02
N THR A 422 -24.99 19.64 -14.57
CA THR A 422 -26.11 20.45 -14.05
C THR A 422 -26.48 20.07 -12.62
N ILE A 423 -26.59 18.76 -12.34
CA ILE A 423 -26.86 18.27 -10.99
C ILE A 423 -25.69 18.59 -10.06
N LEU A 424 -24.45 18.42 -10.54
CA LEU A 424 -23.25 18.76 -9.76
C LEU A 424 -23.23 20.24 -9.35
N GLN A 425 -23.55 21.15 -10.27
CA GLN A 425 -23.64 22.59 -9.97
C GLN A 425 -24.79 22.91 -9.00
N TYR A 426 -25.94 22.25 -9.15
CA TYR A 426 -27.05 22.38 -8.19
C TYR A 426 -26.66 21.87 -6.80
N LEU A 427 -25.94 20.76 -6.69
CA LEU A 427 -25.44 20.27 -5.40
C LEU A 427 -24.46 21.25 -4.75
N LEU A 428 -23.56 21.84 -5.55
CA LEU A 428 -22.60 22.85 -5.10
C LEU A 428 -23.25 24.18 -4.67
N SER A 429 -24.48 24.46 -5.09
CA SER A 429 -25.18 25.71 -4.75
C SER A 429 -25.76 25.71 -3.32
N PHE A 430 -25.88 24.54 -2.68
CA PHE A 430 -26.48 24.37 -1.36
C PHE A 430 -26.00 25.38 -0.29
N PRO A 431 -24.69 25.66 -0.12
CA PRO A 431 -24.22 26.60 0.90
C PRO A 431 -24.70 28.04 0.71
N TYR A 432 -25.21 28.36 -0.48
CA TYR A 432 -25.64 29.69 -0.88
C TYR A 432 -27.17 29.84 -0.94
N LEU A 433 -27.94 28.78 -0.61
CA LEU A 433 -29.39 28.87 -0.51
C LEU A 433 -29.79 29.72 0.69
N ALA A 434 -30.71 30.67 0.47
CA ALA A 434 -31.09 31.66 1.46
C ALA A 434 -32.52 31.49 1.99
N SER A 435 -33.43 30.90 1.21
CA SER A 435 -34.83 30.68 1.59
C SER A 435 -35.05 29.26 2.12
N ASP A 436 -36.04 29.12 3.00
CA ASP A 436 -36.45 27.78 3.50
C ASP A 436 -37.01 26.93 2.38
N GLU A 437 -37.76 27.57 1.48
CA GLU A 437 -38.36 26.93 0.34
C GLU A 437 -37.30 26.30 -0.56
N ASP A 438 -36.21 27.02 -0.87
CA ASP A 438 -35.11 26.50 -1.69
C ASP A 438 -34.37 25.35 -0.97
N ILE A 439 -34.19 25.45 0.35
CA ILE A 439 -33.55 24.41 1.16
C ILE A 439 -34.42 23.14 1.20
N GLN A 440 -35.73 23.29 1.39
CA GLN A 440 -36.68 22.17 1.39
C GLN A 440 -36.82 21.54 0.00
N GLN A 441 -36.74 22.35 -1.06
CA GLN A 441 -36.68 21.86 -2.43
C GLN A 441 -35.40 21.06 -2.67
N TYR A 442 -34.26 21.53 -2.14
CA TYR A 442 -33.01 20.79 -2.21
C TYR A 442 -33.09 19.43 -1.50
N TYR A 443 -33.67 19.38 -0.29
CA TYR A 443 -33.86 18.11 0.42
C TYR A 443 -34.77 17.15 -0.33
N SER A 444 -35.90 17.65 -0.81
CA SER A 444 -36.82 16.86 -1.65
C SER A 444 -36.09 16.31 -2.88
N PHE A 445 -35.29 17.14 -3.56
CA PHE A 445 -34.49 16.72 -4.70
C PHE A 445 -33.52 15.59 -4.36
N CYS A 446 -32.78 15.69 -3.25
CA CYS A 446 -31.85 14.65 -2.81
C CYS A 446 -32.57 13.35 -2.43
N ALA A 447 -33.68 13.44 -1.69
CA ALA A 447 -34.46 12.28 -1.25
C ALA A 447 -35.10 11.54 -2.44
N ASP A 448 -35.66 12.28 -3.39
CA ASP A 448 -36.37 11.72 -4.53
C ASP A 448 -35.43 11.24 -5.65
N SER A 449 -34.17 11.67 -5.64
CA SER A 449 -33.17 11.35 -6.67
C SER A 449 -33.05 9.85 -6.93
N THR A 450 -33.13 9.40 -8.18
CA THR A 450 -32.97 7.99 -8.55
C THR A 450 -31.54 7.46 -8.40
N ASN A 451 -30.56 8.34 -8.15
CA ASN A 451 -29.16 7.96 -7.98
C ASN A 451 -28.90 7.53 -6.50
N PRO A 452 -28.53 6.27 -6.24
CA PRO A 452 -28.27 5.80 -4.88
C PRO A 452 -27.19 6.59 -4.15
N LYS A 453 -26.19 7.11 -4.87
CA LYS A 453 -25.12 7.95 -4.28
C LYS A 453 -25.60 9.32 -3.83
N LEU A 454 -26.75 9.79 -4.31
CA LEU A 454 -27.40 11.03 -3.87
C LEU A 454 -28.36 10.82 -2.70
N ARG A 455 -28.86 9.59 -2.51
CA ARG A 455 -29.71 9.20 -1.37
C ARG A 455 -28.93 8.94 -0.08
N GLY A 456 -27.60 8.96 -0.15
CA GLY A 456 -26.70 8.82 0.99
C GLY A 456 -26.47 7.36 1.36
N ASP A 457 -25.42 6.77 0.81
CA ASP A 457 -24.85 5.52 1.31
C ASP A 457 -23.33 5.62 1.22
N HIS A 458 -22.72 6.24 2.23
CA HIS A 458 -21.27 6.52 2.28
C HIS A 458 -20.47 5.43 3.01
N ALA A 459 -21.05 4.24 3.21
CA ALA A 459 -20.39 3.16 3.95
C ALA A 459 -19.18 2.54 3.19
N GLU A 460 -19.13 2.61 1.86
CA GLU A 460 -18.23 1.78 1.06
C GLU A 460 -16.86 2.40 0.68
N ASP A 461 -16.66 3.71 0.87
CA ASP A 461 -15.43 4.40 0.38
C ASP A 461 -14.21 4.31 1.33
N ASN A 462 -14.31 3.56 2.43
CA ASN A 462 -13.23 3.43 3.42
C ASN A 462 -12.21 2.32 3.12
N GLN A 463 -11.89 2.05 1.85
CA GLN A 463 -10.78 1.16 1.48
C GLN A 463 -9.55 1.94 1.04
N ILE A 464 -8.83 2.56 1.99
CA ILE A 464 -7.49 3.10 1.72
C ILE A 464 -6.48 2.54 2.71
N LYS A 465 -5.39 1.99 2.16
CA LYS A 465 -4.31 1.31 2.89
C LYS A 465 -3.70 2.22 3.96
N PRO A 466 -3.82 1.86 5.25
CA PRO A 466 -3.32 2.66 6.36
C PRO A 466 -1.79 2.59 6.47
N THR A 467 -1.20 3.48 7.27
CA THR A 467 0.15 3.26 7.83
C THR A 467 0.19 2.04 8.76
N ASN A 468 -0.98 1.48 9.09
CA ASN A 468 -1.24 0.23 9.80
C ASN A 468 -0.54 0.11 11.15
N ARG A 469 -0.45 1.23 11.88
CA ARG A 469 0.16 1.26 13.21
C ARG A 469 -0.84 0.83 14.28
N PRO A 470 -0.44 0.02 15.27
CA PRO A 470 -1.19 -0.15 16.50
C PRO A 470 -1.45 1.20 17.19
N ILE A 471 -2.57 1.32 17.90
CA ILE A 471 -3.02 2.60 18.49
C ILE A 471 -1.96 3.27 19.37
N LEU A 472 -1.25 2.51 20.21
CA LEU A 472 -0.22 3.10 21.08
C LEU A 472 0.93 3.69 20.25
N GLU A 473 1.36 2.98 19.21
CA GLU A 473 2.43 3.47 18.33
C GLU A 473 1.99 4.72 17.58
N ALA A 474 0.72 4.78 17.15
CA ALA A 474 0.16 5.97 16.51
C ALA A 474 0.14 7.19 17.44
N ILE A 475 -0.26 7.00 18.71
CA ILE A 475 -0.26 8.06 19.73
C ILE A 475 1.17 8.55 20.02
N LEU A 476 2.14 7.65 20.18
CA LEU A 476 3.52 8.05 20.45
C LEU A 476 4.18 8.75 19.25
N PHE A 477 3.87 8.31 18.04
CA PHE A 477 4.31 8.99 16.82
C PHE A 477 3.69 10.39 16.71
N ALA A 478 2.40 10.53 17.03
CA ALA A 478 1.73 11.83 17.09
C ALA A 478 2.34 12.76 18.15
N LYS A 479 2.69 12.23 19.34
CA LYS A 479 3.39 12.97 20.41
C LYS A 479 4.68 13.61 19.90
N GLU A 480 5.47 12.86 19.13
CA GLU A 480 6.71 13.37 18.55
C GLU A 480 6.44 14.45 17.50
N GLN A 481 5.49 14.24 16.59
CA GLN A 481 5.11 15.22 15.58
C GLN A 481 4.62 16.54 16.20
N ASP A 482 3.74 16.44 17.20
CA ASP A 482 3.16 17.61 17.83
C ASP A 482 4.21 18.35 18.66
N ALA A 483 5.16 17.66 19.29
CA ALA A 483 6.32 18.28 19.96
C ALA A 483 7.24 19.01 18.98
N GLN A 484 7.49 18.45 17.79
CA GLN A 484 8.24 19.14 16.73
C GLN A 484 7.48 20.36 16.23
N ASN A 485 6.17 20.25 16.02
CA ASN A 485 5.34 21.36 15.61
C ASN A 485 5.33 22.47 16.67
N ALA A 486 5.23 22.13 17.96
CA ALA A 486 5.32 23.09 19.06
C ALA A 486 6.62 23.90 19.03
N ARG A 487 7.76 23.23 18.85
CA ARG A 487 9.06 23.90 18.72
C ARG A 487 9.09 24.86 17.53
N ILE A 488 8.62 24.42 16.36
CA ILE A 488 8.59 25.25 15.15
C ILE A 488 7.71 26.48 15.35
N ILE A 489 6.52 26.33 15.96
CA ILE A 489 5.61 27.45 16.23
C ILE A 489 6.22 28.42 17.24
N GLN A 490 6.85 27.93 18.31
CA GLN A 490 7.54 28.79 19.29
C GLN A 490 8.69 29.57 18.65
N GLU A 491 9.47 28.93 17.77
CA GLU A 491 10.50 29.60 16.98
C GLU A 491 9.90 30.66 16.05
N MET A 492 8.82 30.35 15.31
CA MET A 492 8.16 31.33 14.44
C MET A 492 7.65 32.55 15.23
N ILE A 493 7.05 32.33 16.40
CA ILE A 493 6.54 33.41 17.27
C ILE A 493 7.68 34.26 17.82
N SER A 494 8.79 33.64 18.24
CA SER A 494 9.91 34.36 18.86
C SER A 494 10.77 35.14 17.87
N TRP A 495 11.01 34.58 16.68
CA TRP A 495 11.91 35.20 15.68
C TRP A 495 11.17 36.04 14.64
N GLY A 496 9.84 35.92 14.51
CA GLY A 496 9.06 36.58 13.47
C GLY A 496 9.36 36.10 12.04
N VAL A 497 10.21 35.09 11.89
CA VAL A 497 10.60 34.52 10.60
C VAL A 497 9.72 33.31 10.31
N LEU A 498 8.84 33.45 9.32
CA LEU A 498 8.12 32.31 8.74
C LEU A 498 9.14 31.41 8.05
N GLN A 499 9.37 30.20 8.58
CA GLN A 499 10.14 29.20 7.84
C GLN A 499 9.41 28.94 6.51
N ASN A 500 10.06 29.31 5.41
CA ASN A 500 9.60 28.93 4.08
C ASN A 500 9.63 27.38 4.00
N PRO A 501 8.46 26.70 3.87
CA PRO A 501 8.40 25.23 3.83
C PRO A 501 9.27 24.64 2.72
N ASN A 502 9.43 25.40 1.64
CA ASN A 502 10.24 25.02 0.47
C ASN A 502 11.74 25.11 0.74
N ASN A 503 12.17 25.74 1.83
CA ASN A 503 13.58 25.96 2.18
C ASN A 503 14.06 25.17 3.41
N SER A 504 13.24 24.24 3.94
CA SER A 504 13.66 23.34 5.01
C SER A 504 14.85 22.48 4.57
N LEU A 505 15.71 22.09 5.51
CA LEU A 505 16.84 21.19 5.22
C LEU A 505 16.37 19.90 4.55
N GLN A 506 15.24 19.36 5.01
CA GLN A 506 14.62 18.17 4.44
C GLN A 506 14.12 18.39 3.00
N SER A 507 13.51 19.55 2.70
CA SER A 507 13.13 19.94 1.34
C SER A 507 14.37 20.07 0.44
N ARG A 508 15.45 20.68 0.94
CA ARG A 508 16.72 20.79 0.20
C ARG A 508 17.34 19.43 -0.07
N MET A 509 17.37 18.54 0.93
CA MET A 509 17.88 17.18 0.79
C MET A 509 17.01 16.35 -0.17
N LYS A 510 15.68 16.41 -0.08
CA LYS A 510 14.75 15.73 -0.99
C LYS A 510 14.90 16.24 -2.42
N SER A 511 14.98 17.55 -2.60
CA SER A 511 15.21 18.18 -3.91
C SER A 511 16.60 17.85 -4.47
N GLN A 512 17.63 17.75 -3.62
CA GLN A 512 18.98 17.35 -4.03
C GLN A 512 19.03 15.85 -4.40
N ALA A 513 18.34 15.00 -3.64
CA ALA A 513 18.22 13.57 -3.94
C ALA A 513 17.45 13.34 -5.24
N GLN A 514 16.33 14.04 -5.46
CA GLN A 514 15.59 14.01 -6.71
C GLN A 514 16.42 14.51 -7.90
N ARG A 515 17.20 15.59 -7.72
CA ARG A 515 18.13 16.08 -8.75
C ARG A 515 19.22 15.06 -9.06
N LYS A 516 19.82 14.42 -8.05
CA LYS A 516 20.80 13.34 -8.24
C LYS A 516 20.20 12.13 -8.95
N ALA A 517 19.00 11.71 -8.56
CA ALA A 517 18.30 10.60 -9.21
C ALA A 517 17.99 10.90 -10.68
N ARG A 518 17.46 12.09 -10.99
CA ARG A 518 17.20 12.52 -12.38
C ARG A 518 18.48 12.63 -13.20
N ALA A 519 19.58 13.11 -12.61
CA ALA A 519 20.88 13.17 -13.28
C ALA A 519 21.43 11.77 -13.58
N SER A 520 21.31 10.84 -12.62
CA SER A 520 21.71 9.44 -12.80
C SER A 520 20.87 8.74 -13.87
N GLU A 521 19.56 9.00 -13.91
CA GLU A 521 18.67 8.41 -14.92
C GLU A 521 18.96 8.97 -16.31
N LYS A 522 19.14 10.29 -16.45
CA LYS A 522 19.58 10.91 -17.71
C LYS A 522 20.91 10.34 -18.20
N LYS A 523 21.85 10.10 -17.30
CA LYS A 523 23.13 9.47 -17.63
C LYS A 523 22.92 8.03 -18.13
N ARG A 524 22.10 7.23 -17.45
CA ARG A 524 21.75 5.86 -17.89
C ARG A 524 21.13 5.84 -19.28
N ILE A 525 20.22 6.75 -19.57
CA ILE A 525 19.57 6.87 -20.88
C ILE A 525 20.61 7.24 -21.94
N ALA A 526 21.46 8.23 -21.68
CA ALA A 526 22.54 8.62 -22.60
C ALA A 526 23.55 7.50 -22.86
N ASP A 527 23.93 6.74 -21.82
CA ASP A 527 24.83 5.60 -21.94
C ASP A 527 24.19 4.46 -22.77
N ALA A 528 22.87 4.23 -22.62
CA ALA A 528 22.13 3.25 -23.41
C ALA A 528 21.98 3.67 -24.88
N GLU A 529 21.70 4.95 -25.15
CA GLU A 529 21.68 5.52 -26.51
C GLU A 529 23.06 5.44 -27.19
N LEU A 530 24.13 5.67 -26.43
CA LEU A 530 25.49 5.53 -26.96
C LEU A 530 25.81 4.06 -27.33
N LEU A 531 25.29 3.10 -26.56
CA LEU A 531 25.45 1.67 -26.86
C LEU A 531 24.73 1.29 -28.15
N THR A 532 23.46 1.70 -28.31
CA THR A 532 22.67 1.40 -29.52
C THR A 532 23.24 2.06 -30.77
N VAL A 533 23.82 3.26 -30.66
CA VAL A 533 24.56 3.90 -31.77
C VAL A 533 25.82 3.09 -32.14
N LYS A 534 26.56 2.58 -31.16
CA LYS A 534 27.74 1.73 -31.43
C LYS A 534 27.35 0.41 -32.10
N GLU A 535 26.27 -0.22 -31.67
CA GLU A 535 25.76 -1.46 -32.29
C GLU A 535 25.26 -1.22 -33.72
N SER A 536 24.53 -0.13 -33.94
CA SER A 536 24.08 0.27 -35.28
C SER A 536 25.25 0.50 -36.24
N ARG A 537 26.35 1.08 -35.75
CA ARG A 537 27.58 1.28 -36.53
C ARG A 537 28.26 -0.05 -36.87
N LYS A 538 28.31 -1.00 -35.93
CA LYS A 538 28.84 -2.35 -36.20
C LYS A 538 28.00 -3.08 -37.26
N LEU A 539 26.67 -3.01 -37.17
CA LEU A 539 25.78 -3.62 -38.16
C LEU A 539 25.98 -3.03 -39.56
N ARG A 540 26.13 -1.70 -39.67
CA ARG A 540 26.41 -1.05 -40.96
C ARG A 540 27.73 -1.52 -41.56
N ASN A 541 28.79 -1.55 -40.77
CA ASN A 541 30.10 -2.03 -41.24
C ASN A 541 30.03 -3.50 -41.71
N ASN A 542 29.30 -4.36 -40.99
CA ASN A 542 29.11 -5.75 -41.40
C ASN A 542 28.31 -5.86 -42.70
N LEU A 543 27.26 -5.07 -42.86
CA LEU A 543 26.46 -5.04 -44.08
C LEU A 543 27.28 -4.60 -45.30
N GLU A 544 28.11 -3.56 -45.15
CA GLU A 544 29.02 -3.10 -46.19
C GLU A 544 30.03 -4.18 -46.59
N ALA A 545 30.60 -4.90 -45.61
CA ALA A 545 31.51 -6.02 -45.87
C ALA A 545 30.81 -7.15 -46.65
N THR A 546 29.59 -7.53 -46.26
CA THR A 546 28.79 -8.55 -46.97
C THR A 546 28.40 -8.09 -48.38
N GLN A 547 28.12 -6.81 -48.59
CA GLN A 547 27.83 -6.27 -49.93
C GLN A 547 29.06 -6.36 -50.84
N GLN A 548 30.25 -6.02 -50.34
CA GLN A 548 31.50 -6.16 -51.09
C GLN A 548 31.81 -7.62 -51.44
N GLU A 549 31.59 -8.55 -50.51
CA GLU A 549 31.77 -9.98 -50.75
C GLU A 549 30.82 -10.49 -51.86
N ASN A 550 29.54 -10.09 -51.79
CA ASN A 550 28.56 -10.43 -52.82
C ASN A 550 28.89 -9.84 -54.20
N GLU A 551 29.39 -8.60 -54.26
CA GLU A 551 29.87 -8.02 -55.52
C GLU A 551 31.07 -8.80 -56.09
N THR A 552 31.96 -9.26 -55.22
CA THR A 552 33.13 -10.06 -55.61
C THR A 552 32.70 -11.41 -56.17
N LEU A 553 31.76 -12.09 -55.51
CA LEU A 553 31.15 -13.33 -55.99
C LEU A 553 30.41 -13.15 -57.32
N ARG A 554 29.65 -12.05 -57.49
CA ARG A 554 28.99 -11.73 -58.76
C ARG A 554 29.99 -11.54 -59.90
N LYS A 555 31.13 -10.88 -59.65
CA LYS A 555 32.21 -10.72 -60.62
C LYS A 555 32.85 -12.08 -60.98
N GLN A 556 33.06 -12.97 -60.01
CA GLN A 556 33.56 -14.32 -60.27
C GLN A 556 32.58 -15.17 -61.10
N ILE A 557 31.29 -15.13 -60.79
CA ILE A 557 30.25 -15.82 -61.56
C ILE A 557 30.20 -15.29 -63.00
N ALA A 558 30.29 -13.97 -63.18
CA ALA A 558 30.34 -13.36 -64.51
C ALA A 558 31.56 -13.84 -65.32
N MET A 559 32.75 -13.92 -64.70
CA MET A 559 33.95 -14.46 -65.35
C MET A 559 33.79 -15.94 -65.75
N LEU A 560 33.21 -16.77 -64.88
CA LEU A 560 32.95 -18.19 -65.19
C LEU A 560 31.92 -18.37 -66.31
N SER A 561 30.92 -17.49 -66.39
CA SER A 561 29.92 -17.51 -67.46
C SER A 561 30.50 -17.14 -68.84
N GLN A 562 31.54 -16.29 -68.89
CA GLN A 562 32.21 -15.91 -70.14
C GLN A 562 33.22 -16.97 -70.62
N ALA A 563 33.75 -17.80 -69.73
CA ALA A 563 34.63 -18.92 -70.09
C ALA A 563 33.87 -20.12 -70.71
N SER A 564 32.54 -20.13 -70.67
CA SER A 564 31.70 -21.30 -71.03
C SER A 564 31.04 -21.21 -72.41
N PHE A 565 31.27 -20.15 -73.19
CA PHE A 565 30.73 -20.00 -74.55
C PHE A 565 31.82 -20.24 -75.61
N SER A 566 32.21 -21.51 -75.78
CA SER A 566 33.00 -22.00 -76.91
C SER A 566 32.70 -23.47 -77.19
N ALA A 567 31.46 -23.81 -77.55
CA ALA A 567 31.15 -25.07 -78.22
C ALA A 567 29.82 -24.96 -78.98
N THR A 568 29.89 -25.34 -80.25
CA THR A 568 28.87 -25.30 -81.32
C THR A 568 27.81 -26.42 -81.19
N PRO A 569 26.72 -26.37 -81.99
CA PRO A 569 25.44 -27.00 -81.69
C PRO A 569 25.25 -28.38 -82.35
N SER A 570 24.42 -29.24 -81.75
CA SER A 570 23.80 -30.39 -82.43
C SER A 570 22.36 -30.62 -81.97
N THR A 571 21.42 -30.39 -82.87
CA THR A 571 20.01 -30.82 -82.89
C THR A 571 19.88 -32.27 -83.41
N PRO A 572 18.69 -32.92 -83.44
CA PRO A 572 17.76 -33.23 -82.35
C PRO A 572 17.36 -34.73 -82.35
N LYS A 573 16.85 -35.28 -81.23
CA LYS A 573 16.08 -36.54 -81.26
C LYS A 573 14.69 -36.37 -80.67
N LYS A 574 13.71 -36.52 -81.57
CA LYS A 574 12.26 -36.72 -81.33
C LYS A 574 12.02 -37.83 -80.30
N LEU A 575 11.18 -37.54 -79.30
CA LEU A 575 10.23 -38.48 -78.73
C LEU A 575 8.90 -37.74 -78.51
N GLN A 576 7.82 -38.43 -78.87
CA GLN A 576 6.45 -37.95 -79.01
C GLN A 576 5.60 -38.36 -77.77
N PRO A 577 4.30 -38.02 -77.68
CA PRO A 577 3.73 -37.35 -76.51
C PRO A 577 2.81 -38.22 -75.66
N VAL A 578 2.61 -37.84 -74.39
CA VAL A 578 1.48 -38.30 -73.57
C VAL A 578 0.82 -37.08 -72.92
N ALA A 579 -0.50 -37.16 -72.85
CA ALA A 579 -1.45 -36.07 -72.85
C ALA A 579 -1.58 -35.27 -71.53
N SER A 580 -1.90 -34.00 -71.75
CA SER A 580 -2.58 -33.01 -70.92
C SER A 580 -3.38 -33.48 -69.69
N SER A 581 -3.14 -32.80 -68.56
CA SER A 581 -4.20 -32.37 -67.65
C SER A 581 -3.82 -30.98 -67.10
N SER A 582 -4.51 -29.98 -67.62
CA SER A 582 -4.46 -28.58 -67.23
C SER A 582 -5.58 -28.31 -66.22
N GLN A 583 -5.26 -27.80 -65.04
CA GLN A 583 -6.19 -27.02 -64.22
C GLN A 583 -5.40 -26.15 -63.23
N LEU A 584 -5.22 -24.88 -63.62
CA LEU A 584 -4.96 -23.78 -62.70
C LEU A 584 -6.29 -23.43 -62.02
N PRO A 585 -6.36 -23.28 -60.70
CA PRO A 585 -7.53 -22.67 -60.07
C PRO A 585 -7.43 -21.13 -60.12
N PRO A 586 -8.58 -20.45 -60.28
CA PRO A 586 -8.66 -19.00 -60.38
C PRO A 586 -8.61 -18.32 -59.02
N SER A 587 -8.06 -17.11 -59.00
CA SER A 587 -8.39 -16.08 -58.02
C SER A 587 -9.86 -15.68 -58.18
N PRO A 588 -10.58 -15.41 -57.08
CA PRO A 588 -11.22 -14.10 -57.02
C PRO A 588 -11.26 -13.45 -55.63
N TYR A 589 -10.92 -12.16 -55.64
CA TYR A 589 -11.62 -11.00 -55.04
C TYR A 589 -12.48 -11.14 -53.76
N ASN A 590 -12.16 -10.22 -52.83
CA ASN A 590 -13.03 -9.34 -52.04
C ASN A 590 -14.41 -9.83 -51.60
N SER A 591 -14.58 -9.91 -50.28
CA SER A 591 -15.79 -9.43 -49.63
C SER A 591 -15.45 -8.70 -48.33
N ILE A 592 -15.86 -7.43 -48.31
CA ILE A 592 -16.05 -6.59 -47.13
C ILE A 592 -17.15 -7.26 -46.29
N ILE A 593 -16.92 -7.43 -44.98
CA ILE A 593 -17.99 -7.75 -44.03
C ILE A 593 -18.08 -6.65 -42.98
N ASP A 594 -19.32 -6.22 -42.88
CA ASP A 594 -20.00 -5.18 -42.13
C ASP A 594 -19.83 -5.30 -40.59
N VAL A 595 -19.74 -4.15 -39.93
CA VAL A 595 -19.38 -3.99 -38.50
C VAL A 595 -20.63 -3.85 -37.60
N ASP A 596 -21.85 -3.94 -38.13
CA ASP A 596 -23.07 -3.54 -37.41
C ASP A 596 -24.04 -4.66 -36.95
N SER A 597 -23.57 -5.85 -36.53
CA SER A 597 -24.52 -6.91 -36.10
C SER A 597 -24.20 -7.74 -34.84
N LEU A 598 -23.36 -7.26 -33.92
CA LEU A 598 -23.12 -7.98 -32.64
C LEU A 598 -23.68 -7.32 -31.37
N PHE A 599 -24.54 -6.30 -31.51
CA PHE A 599 -25.36 -5.80 -30.40
C PHE A 599 -26.80 -6.30 -30.52
N GLN A 600 -27.09 -7.47 -29.93
CA GLN A 600 -28.44 -7.83 -29.48
C GLN A 600 -28.35 -8.59 -28.15
N SER A 601 -28.67 -7.90 -27.06
CA SER A 601 -28.94 -8.48 -25.74
C SER A 601 -30.32 -9.15 -25.73
N PRO A 602 -30.50 -10.26 -25.00
CA PRO A 602 -31.79 -10.53 -24.38
C PRO A 602 -31.62 -11.02 -22.91
N PRO A 603 -32.70 -11.27 -22.15
CA PRO A 603 -33.20 -10.35 -21.16
C PRO A 603 -32.89 -10.77 -19.71
N SER A 604 -33.04 -9.80 -18.82
CA SER A 604 -33.13 -9.94 -17.37
C SER A 604 -34.08 -11.08 -16.93
N ASN A 605 -33.59 -11.95 -16.07
CA ASN A 605 -34.46 -12.72 -15.17
C ASN A 605 -33.90 -12.63 -13.75
N THR A 606 -34.60 -11.83 -12.95
CA THR A 606 -34.47 -11.71 -11.50
C THR A 606 -35.03 -12.96 -10.84
N GLN A 607 -34.29 -13.55 -9.92
CA GLN A 607 -34.88 -14.25 -8.80
C GLN A 607 -34.00 -14.08 -7.56
N GLU A 608 -34.60 -13.44 -6.58
CA GLU A 608 -34.11 -13.21 -5.22
C GLU A 608 -33.77 -14.54 -4.54
N LEU A 609 -32.66 -14.55 -3.80
CA LEU A 609 -32.50 -15.38 -2.61
C LEU A 609 -31.74 -14.53 -1.59
N ALA A 610 -32.51 -13.99 -0.66
CA ALA A 610 -32.04 -13.42 0.58
C ALA A 610 -31.40 -14.53 1.43
N ASP A 611 -30.26 -14.22 2.05
CA ASP A 611 -29.96 -14.72 3.39
C ASP A 611 -29.02 -13.74 4.11
N SER A 612 -29.32 -13.60 5.39
CA SER A 612 -28.96 -12.57 6.34
C SER A 612 -27.57 -12.74 6.94
N ASP A 613 -26.88 -11.63 7.20
CA ASP A 613 -26.24 -11.37 8.50
C ASP A 613 -26.14 -9.84 8.69
N SER A 614 -26.80 -9.36 9.73
CA SER A 614 -27.05 -7.95 10.06
C SER A 614 -25.82 -7.24 10.63
N ASP A 615 -25.33 -6.22 9.90
CA ASP A 615 -24.50 -5.17 10.45
C ASP A 615 -25.41 -4.14 11.16
N ASP A 616 -25.53 -4.24 12.48
CA ASP A 616 -26.19 -3.24 13.34
C ASP A 616 -25.33 -1.97 13.43
N PHE A 617 -25.31 -1.19 12.34
CA PHE A 617 -25.01 0.23 12.40
C PHE A 617 -26.31 0.98 12.11
N ASP A 618 -27.00 1.41 13.17
CA ASP A 618 -28.26 2.14 13.07
C ASP A 618 -28.02 3.60 12.64
N TYR A 619 -27.72 3.78 11.34
CA TYR A 619 -27.66 5.08 10.68
C TYR A 619 -29.03 5.77 10.62
N ALA A 620 -30.14 5.01 10.73
CA ALA A 620 -31.49 5.53 10.62
C ALA A 620 -31.86 6.43 11.81
N ALA A 621 -31.30 6.17 13.00
CA ALA A 621 -31.48 7.04 14.17
C ALA A 621 -30.78 8.42 14.04
N ALA A 622 -29.69 8.52 13.28
CA ALA A 622 -28.90 9.75 13.13
C ALA A 622 -29.43 10.69 12.02
N LEU A 623 -30.12 10.15 11.03
CA LEU A 623 -30.65 10.90 9.88
C LEU A 623 -31.97 11.64 10.15
N ASN A 624 -32.68 11.31 11.23
CA ASN A 624 -34.00 11.89 11.54
C ASN A 624 -33.96 13.23 12.29
N SER A 625 -32.80 13.89 12.42
CA SER A 625 -32.71 15.19 13.08
C SER A 625 -32.58 16.33 12.06
N ASP A 626 -33.70 16.98 11.77
CA ASP A 626 -33.90 18.08 10.81
C ASP A 626 -33.31 19.42 11.32
N ILE A 627 -31.97 19.51 11.38
CA ILE A 627 -31.24 20.59 12.10
C ILE A 627 -30.65 21.65 11.15
N MET A 628 -30.54 21.36 9.85
CA MET A 628 -29.72 22.16 8.94
C MET A 628 -30.45 23.39 8.39
N SER A 629 -31.78 23.40 8.32
CA SER A 629 -32.57 24.51 7.73
C SER A 629 -32.46 25.85 8.49
N PRO A 630 -32.54 25.92 9.84
CA PRO A 630 -32.44 27.19 10.57
C PRO A 630 -31.07 27.87 10.43
N MET A 631 -29.99 27.09 10.29
CA MET A 631 -28.59 27.54 10.28
C MET A 631 -28.21 28.41 9.08
N PHE A 632 -28.80 28.15 7.92
CA PHE A 632 -28.55 28.90 6.69
C PHE A 632 -29.22 30.29 6.69
N LYS A 633 -30.37 30.44 7.37
CA LYS A 633 -31.10 31.73 7.49
C LYS A 633 -30.27 32.87 8.06
N LYS A 634 -29.30 32.57 8.93
CA LYS A 634 -28.48 33.58 9.62
C LYS A 634 -27.28 34.02 8.79
N ILE A 635 -26.69 33.11 8.01
CA ILE A 635 -25.55 33.40 7.14
C ILE A 635 -25.96 34.36 6.00
N ALA A 636 -27.16 34.18 5.46
CA ALA A 636 -27.70 35.04 4.40
C ALA A 636 -27.98 36.50 4.83
N ARG A 637 -28.19 36.77 6.14
CA ARG A 637 -28.45 38.13 6.63
C ARG A 637 -27.19 38.95 6.85
N ASP A 638 -26.08 38.31 7.22
CA ASP A 638 -24.87 39.01 7.65
C ASP A 638 -23.93 39.38 6.47
N HIS A 639 -24.23 38.89 5.25
CA HIS A 639 -23.44 39.14 4.05
C HIS A 639 -24.33 39.35 2.79
N PRO A 640 -25.00 40.50 2.62
CA PRO A 640 -25.62 40.84 1.34
C PRO A 640 -24.54 41.04 0.27
N MET A 641 -24.74 40.44 -0.92
CA MET A 641 -23.84 40.57 -2.07
C MET A 641 -23.70 42.04 -2.51
N PRO A 642 -22.50 42.48 -2.94
CA PRO A 642 -22.36 43.72 -3.71
C PRO A 642 -23.10 43.57 -5.04
N GLY A 643 -23.87 44.60 -5.41
CA GLY A 643 -24.65 44.63 -6.65
C GLY A 643 -23.79 44.34 -7.88
N ILE A 644 -24.29 43.44 -8.73
CA ILE A 644 -23.83 43.31 -10.11
C ILE A 644 -24.58 44.39 -10.87
N ASP A 645 -23.86 45.42 -11.28
CA ASP A 645 -24.37 46.44 -12.19
C ASP A 645 -24.69 45.78 -13.54
N ASP A 646 -25.94 45.95 -13.97
CA ASP A 646 -26.45 45.62 -15.31
C ASP A 646 -25.79 46.55 -16.34
N GLU A 647 -24.63 46.16 -16.86
CA GLU A 647 -24.14 46.65 -18.14
C GLU A 647 -23.28 45.56 -18.78
N TYR A 648 -23.87 44.78 -19.69
CA TYR A 648 -23.38 44.53 -21.06
C TYR A 648 -24.23 43.44 -21.72
N ASN A 649 -24.76 43.79 -22.91
CA ASN A 649 -25.42 42.92 -23.89
C ASN A 649 -24.66 41.63 -24.19
#